data_AF-A0AAV5B6X4-F1
#
_entry.id   AF-A0AAV5B6X4-F1
#
_cell.length_a   1.000
_cell.length_b   1.000
_cell.length_c   1.000
_cell.angle_alpha   90.00
_cell.angle_beta   90.00
_cell.angle_gamma   90.00
#
_symmetry.space_group_name_H-M   'P 1'
#
loop_
_entity.id
_entity.type
_entity.pdbx_description
1 polymer ?
#
loop_
_entity_poly.entity_id
_entity_poly.type
_entity_poly.pdbx_seq_one_letter_code
_entity_poly.pdbx_strand_id
1 'polypeptide(L)'
;MDLRRRIDSMGDAALGWAGAALLGCGAILASLEDPAWGALAALLGCLGGLACGVGAGRAFARRALSPAGPTRETPPAPTVHAPVPAAETGSLDMDALAAALAGTPEPVVALAGLVRDVRLRQGSADGVFGGGTAPLPCTLELFLAAELEDADIFSLGDAPVRARVAPRTGCLRLSFAEPPTDPAAPLRLRRVETAFNRTLFCDRRLGCSPAGGTDACYRFSASVEASVAAQAPWRRDGDVTGASGEWDVRRAVSEGLEEFQLPYRLDARWRVNTGAGVVGFSLAAQPADAMARHVWVEGLGRVVKATGTMRRRAAAELACREALLLAFHVFDRCDGVGRVWVRVDRGPSCVLSAQMTRASVADLDPTALGDPVEAMRLAGGSVSWNGDGLDPVAPGFSLDDEALCPRWRTEEPEGSDRALPEQARQALGSPTLAGLSRDAAARRRALAERIAAGLGGSCESSVSFLMGALDGIDDPEVREAVRGLVDVLLEGTVDGCDPMALAVGVTRVDAVRDAMARAAAHIHGGDGAAALSEVQEALARTEAWVPEGARCFSNYVERSLYNRLEGADGAQAPLVPASRLAAHLLTSSLLAATGDGDGATAHAFAARDLDPFDPSAHLALVARYEALGDIPMAISSCCDLLERAYDPTGAAVAYYRLAFLSWQEGDLELADACYRRSIALNTPCALIASLELSALEAQEGVAPVPEGEQGRVLASRGVPDAPTEAVRSAVREAARAAVEAGVFPVARELATAAALLDGDEVLLGLRESLEQPHGD
;
A
#
# COMPACT_ATOMS: atom_id res chain seq x y z
N MET A 1 15.46 36.92 31.60
CA MET A 1 14.50 37.08 32.71
C MET A 1 13.20 37.77 32.30
N ASP A 2 13.05 38.24 31.05
CA ASP A 2 11.81 38.85 30.52
C ASP A 2 10.93 37.91 29.67
N LEU A 3 11.37 36.70 29.34
CA LEU A 3 10.54 35.73 28.63
C LEU A 3 9.56 35.01 29.57
N ARG A 4 9.91 34.90 30.86
CA ARG A 4 9.14 34.16 31.87
C ARG A 4 7.94 34.95 32.40
N ARG A 5 8.00 36.29 32.38
CA ARG A 5 6.86 37.17 32.74
C ARG A 5 5.85 37.39 31.61
N ARG A 6 6.22 37.13 30.35
CA ARG A 6 5.28 37.16 29.22
C ARG A 6 4.48 35.86 29.07
N ILE A 7 4.91 34.78 29.71
CA ILE A 7 4.21 33.49 29.72
C ILE A 7 3.11 33.47 30.80
N ASP A 8 3.29 34.19 31.91
CA ASP A 8 2.31 34.23 33.00
C ASP A 8 1.10 35.17 32.76
N SER A 9 1.07 35.91 31.64
CA SER A 9 -0.04 36.83 31.30
C SER A 9 -0.94 36.37 30.14
N MET A 10 -0.76 35.14 29.64
CA MET A 10 -1.65 34.51 28.67
C MET A 10 -2.38 33.35 29.36
N GLY A 11 -3.52 33.65 29.98
CA GLY A 11 -4.35 32.66 30.67
C GLY A 11 -4.96 31.63 29.72
N ASP A 12 -4.94 30.37 30.16
CA ASP A 12 -5.91 29.26 30.03
C ASP A 12 -6.71 28.98 28.74
N ALA A 13 -6.47 29.65 27.61
CA ALA A 13 -7.18 29.36 26.35
C ALA A 13 -6.28 28.84 25.20
N ALA A 14 -4.96 28.72 25.40
CA ALA A 14 -4.01 28.49 24.30
C ALA A 14 -3.25 27.15 24.33
N LEU A 15 -3.56 26.24 25.26
CA LEU A 15 -2.90 24.92 25.38
C LEU A 15 -3.68 23.77 24.73
N GLY A 16 -4.79 24.04 24.05
CA GLY A 16 -5.62 23.03 23.37
C GLY A 16 -5.25 22.73 21.90
N TRP A 17 -4.23 23.37 21.32
CA TRP A 17 -4.03 23.37 19.85
C TRP A 17 -2.65 22.92 19.37
N ALA A 18 -1.76 22.41 20.24
CA ALA A 18 -0.37 22.11 19.85
C ALA A 18 0.05 20.62 19.98
N GLY A 19 -0.91 19.68 19.90
CA GLY A 19 -0.66 18.25 20.07
C GLY A 19 -1.13 17.34 18.93
N ALA A 20 -1.39 17.88 17.73
CA ALA A 20 -1.96 17.15 16.59
C ALA A 20 -1.19 17.36 15.27
N ALA A 21 0.12 17.55 15.36
CA ALA A 21 1.02 17.62 14.21
C ALA A 21 2.12 16.58 14.39
N LEU A 22 1.79 15.31 14.08
CA LEU A 22 2.68 14.19 13.76
C LEU A 22 1.81 12.93 13.86
N LEU A 23 1.42 12.36 12.73
CA LEU A 23 1.19 10.92 12.45
C LEU A 23 0.25 10.73 11.24
N GLY A 24 0.86 10.71 10.05
CA GLY A 24 0.55 9.80 8.93
C GLY A 24 -0.90 9.59 8.49
N CYS A 25 -1.55 10.60 7.90
CA CYS A 25 -2.65 10.40 6.96
C CYS A 25 -2.13 10.55 5.53
N GLY A 26 -1.68 9.45 4.95
CA GLY A 26 -1.21 9.41 3.56
C GLY A 26 -1.59 8.09 2.93
N ALA A 27 -2.83 7.99 2.41
CA ALA A 27 -3.22 7.20 1.23
C ALA A 27 -4.75 7.08 1.05
N ILE A 28 -5.51 8.19 1.09
CA ILE A 28 -6.79 8.35 0.34
C ILE A 28 -6.86 9.80 -0.16
N LEU A 29 -5.74 10.29 -0.71
CA LEU A 29 -5.50 11.70 -1.05
C LEU A 29 -5.14 11.89 -2.53
N ALA A 30 -5.58 10.99 -3.41
CA ALA A 30 -5.29 11.06 -4.85
C ALA A 30 -6.47 11.55 -5.70
N SER A 31 -7.53 12.09 -5.10
CA SER A 31 -8.62 12.69 -5.87
C SER A 31 -9.14 13.92 -5.16
N LEU A 32 -8.97 15.07 -5.84
CA LEU A 32 -9.42 16.43 -5.50
C LEU A 32 -8.35 17.30 -4.81
N GLU A 33 -7.72 18.15 -5.62
CA GLU A 33 -6.75 19.19 -5.29
C GLU A 33 -7.38 20.31 -4.43
N ASP A 34 -6.89 20.45 -3.17
CA ASP A 34 -6.69 21.63 -2.26
C ASP A 34 -7.66 22.87 -2.27
N PRO A 35 -7.79 23.69 -1.18
CA PRO A 35 -7.19 23.68 0.17
C PRO A 35 -8.17 24.13 1.30
N ALA A 36 -8.77 23.21 2.09
CA ALA A 36 -9.68 23.60 3.18
C ALA A 36 -9.72 22.61 4.36
N TRP A 37 -8.55 22.36 4.95
CA TRP A 37 -8.30 21.61 6.18
C TRP A 37 -8.90 22.24 7.47
N GLY A 38 -9.99 23.00 7.37
CA GLY A 38 -10.79 23.41 8.54
C GLY A 38 -11.52 22.25 9.22
N ALA A 39 -11.75 21.12 8.53
CA ALA A 39 -12.52 19.98 9.07
C ALA A 39 -11.71 19.05 10.00
N LEU A 40 -10.37 19.19 10.06
CA LEU A 40 -9.58 18.72 11.19
C LEU A 40 -10.01 19.39 12.51
N ALA A 41 -10.69 20.55 12.47
CA ALA A 41 -11.29 21.17 13.65
C ALA A 41 -12.51 20.40 14.19
N ALA A 42 -13.21 19.60 13.37
CA ALA A 42 -14.28 18.72 13.83
C ALA A 42 -13.74 17.45 14.52
N LEU A 43 -12.56 16.97 14.09
CA LEU A 43 -11.82 15.89 14.76
C LEU A 43 -11.39 16.24 16.20
N LEU A 44 -11.25 17.53 16.54
CA LEU A 44 -10.86 18.03 17.88
C LEU A 44 -12.03 18.49 18.75
N GLY A 45 -13.25 18.61 18.21
CA GLY A 45 -14.43 19.06 18.97
C GLY A 45 -14.94 18.03 19.99
N CYS A 46 -14.79 16.74 19.71
CA CYS A 46 -15.32 15.65 20.55
C CYS A 46 -14.34 15.10 21.60
N LEU A 47 -13.08 15.55 21.61
CA LEU A 47 -12.16 15.38 22.75
C LEU A 47 -12.47 16.38 23.88
N GLY A 48 -13.33 17.37 23.65
CA GLY A 48 -13.61 18.52 24.52
C GLY A 48 -14.88 18.41 25.37
N GLY A 49 -15.16 17.25 25.97
CA GLY A 49 -16.18 17.09 27.02
C GLY A 49 -15.56 16.63 28.36
N LEU A 50 -14.56 17.36 28.85
CA LEU A 50 -13.81 17.01 30.07
C LEU A 50 -14.66 17.07 31.37
N ALA A 51 -14.62 15.95 32.09
CA ALA A 51 -14.47 15.81 33.55
C ALA A 51 -15.56 16.28 34.52
N CYS A 52 -15.99 15.35 35.40
CA CYS A 52 -16.20 15.53 36.85
C CYS A 52 -16.26 14.13 37.50
N GLY A 53 -15.40 13.70 38.45
CA GLY A 53 -14.30 14.39 39.12
C GLY A 53 -13.43 13.50 40.02
N VAL A 54 -12.19 13.98 40.18
CA VAL A 54 -11.28 13.99 41.36
C VAL A 54 -10.87 12.67 42.04
N GLY A 55 -9.56 12.38 41.99
CA GLY A 55 -8.79 12.18 43.23
C GLY A 55 -7.65 11.14 43.22
N ALA A 56 -6.42 11.65 43.38
CA ALA A 56 -5.19 10.95 43.83
C ALA A 56 -4.52 10.00 42.81
N GLY A 57 -3.20 9.97 42.64
CA GLY A 57 -2.11 10.68 43.26
C GLY A 57 -0.81 10.39 42.48
N ARG A 58 0.02 11.42 42.31
CA ARG A 58 1.36 11.31 41.74
C ARG A 58 2.29 10.59 42.71
N ALA A 59 3.01 9.57 42.25
CA ALA A 59 4.43 9.35 42.55
C ALA A 59 4.95 8.08 41.84
N PHE A 60 5.91 8.22 40.93
CA PHE A 60 7.26 7.65 41.03
C PHE A 60 7.93 7.59 39.66
N ALA A 61 8.92 8.46 39.47
CA ALA A 61 9.99 8.27 38.51
C ALA A 61 11.31 8.20 39.29
N ARG A 62 12.22 7.33 38.81
CA ARG A 62 13.67 7.23 39.08
C ARG A 62 14.16 6.44 40.31
N ARG A 63 14.87 5.34 39.99
CA ARG A 63 16.18 4.94 40.53
C ARG A 63 16.75 3.89 39.56
N ALA A 64 17.81 4.12 38.77
CA ALA A 64 19.18 4.53 39.06
C ALA A 64 19.91 3.59 40.05
N LEU A 65 20.68 2.69 39.43
CA LEU A 65 21.93 2.06 39.88
C LEU A 65 22.62 2.68 41.10
N SER A 66 23.08 1.83 42.03
CA SER A 66 24.32 2.05 42.78
C SER A 66 24.75 0.81 43.61
N PRO A 67 26.02 0.76 44.08
CA PRO A 67 26.84 -0.45 44.10
C PRO A 67 27.28 -0.92 45.51
N ALA A 68 28.11 -1.97 45.47
CA ALA A 68 29.23 -2.32 46.36
C ALA A 68 28.97 -3.10 47.67
N GLY A 69 29.80 -4.14 47.85
CA GLY A 69 30.06 -4.82 49.12
C GLY A 69 31.14 -5.90 48.97
N PRO A 70 32.28 -5.85 49.71
CA PRO A 70 33.49 -6.61 49.42
C PRO A 70 33.60 -7.95 50.18
N THR A 71 34.76 -8.60 50.04
CA THR A 71 35.37 -9.76 50.75
C THR A 71 35.52 -10.99 49.83
N ARG A 72 36.63 -11.75 49.79
CA ARG A 72 37.80 -11.89 50.67
C ARG A 72 38.92 -12.58 49.87
N GLU A 73 40.17 -12.13 50.01
CA GLU A 73 41.36 -12.78 49.43
C GLU A 73 41.68 -14.11 50.12
N THR A 74 42.13 -15.11 49.34
CA THR A 74 42.86 -16.30 49.82
C THR A 74 44.00 -16.64 48.83
N PRO A 75 45.16 -17.14 49.31
CA PRO A 75 46.42 -17.20 48.54
C PRO A 75 46.54 -18.47 47.66
N PRO A 76 47.53 -18.53 46.74
CA PRO A 76 47.47 -19.38 45.55
C PRO A 76 48.09 -20.77 45.73
N ALA A 77 47.67 -21.71 44.88
CA ALA A 77 48.29 -23.02 44.67
C ALA A 77 48.49 -23.26 43.16
N PRO A 78 49.41 -24.16 42.76
CA PRO A 78 50.35 -23.93 41.67
C PRO A 78 49.79 -24.16 40.26
N THR A 79 50.41 -23.46 39.33
CA THR A 79 50.21 -23.50 37.88
C THR A 79 50.41 -24.89 37.28
N VAL A 80 49.35 -25.41 36.65
CA VAL A 80 49.45 -26.42 35.60
C VAL A 80 49.04 -25.73 34.31
N HIS A 81 49.96 -25.70 33.33
CA HIS A 81 49.67 -25.16 31.99
C HIS A 81 48.55 -25.99 31.33
N ALA A 82 47.34 -25.44 31.34
CA ALA A 82 46.26 -25.88 30.46
C ALA A 82 46.53 -25.32 29.05
N PRO A 83 46.20 -26.07 27.98
CA PRO A 83 46.28 -25.54 26.61
C PRO A 83 45.36 -24.32 26.50
N VAL A 84 45.84 -23.28 25.81
CA VAL A 84 45.06 -22.07 25.50
C VAL A 84 43.72 -22.50 24.90
N PRO A 85 42.56 -22.09 25.47
CA PRO A 85 41.27 -22.40 24.86
C PRO A 85 41.24 -21.77 23.46
N ALA A 86 40.77 -22.52 22.47
CA ALA A 86 40.56 -22.01 21.12
C ALA A 86 39.74 -20.71 21.23
N ALA A 87 40.23 -19.63 20.64
CA ALA A 87 39.51 -18.36 20.65
C ALA A 87 38.09 -18.57 20.09
N GLU A 88 37.07 -18.19 20.85
CA GLU A 88 35.69 -18.29 20.39
C GLU A 88 35.54 -17.45 19.12
N THR A 89 35.07 -18.08 18.04
CA THR A 89 34.73 -17.39 16.79
C THR A 89 33.29 -16.90 16.86
N GLY A 90 33.04 -15.70 16.36
CA GLY A 90 31.69 -15.14 16.25
C GLY A 90 30.77 -16.05 15.41
N SER A 91 29.46 -15.84 15.58
CA SER A 91 28.44 -16.48 14.75
C SER A 91 27.53 -15.38 14.19
N LEU A 92 27.49 -15.25 12.87
CA LEU A 92 26.56 -14.36 12.18
C LEU A 92 25.38 -15.19 11.67
N ASP A 93 24.18 -14.80 12.08
CA ASP A 93 22.90 -15.31 11.57
C ASP A 93 22.27 -14.21 10.70
N MET A 94 22.17 -14.46 9.40
CA MET A 94 21.69 -13.46 8.46
C MET A 94 20.17 -13.24 8.54
N ASP A 95 19.40 -14.26 8.91
CA ASP A 95 17.94 -14.14 9.05
C ASP A 95 17.60 -13.32 10.32
N ALA A 96 18.32 -13.55 11.41
CA ALA A 96 18.21 -12.74 12.63
C ALA A 96 18.64 -11.29 12.39
N LEU A 97 19.72 -11.07 11.64
CA LEU A 97 20.17 -9.73 11.26
C LEU A 97 19.13 -9.03 10.36
N ALA A 98 18.54 -9.73 9.39
CA ALA A 98 17.50 -9.19 8.52
C ALA A 98 16.28 -8.72 9.32
N ALA A 99 15.81 -9.53 10.28
CA ALA A 99 14.70 -9.19 11.16
C ALA A 99 15.02 -7.96 12.04
N ALA A 100 16.24 -7.90 12.61
CA ALA A 100 16.69 -6.74 13.38
C ALA A 100 16.76 -5.46 12.53
N LEU A 101 17.20 -5.57 11.27
CA LEU A 101 17.26 -4.44 10.34
C LEU A 101 15.88 -3.93 9.95
N ALA A 102 14.90 -4.81 9.77
CA ALA A 102 13.52 -4.39 9.48
C ALA A 102 12.84 -3.70 10.68
N GLY A 103 13.24 -4.03 11.92
CA GLY A 103 12.72 -3.43 13.14
C GLY A 103 13.38 -2.11 13.57
N THR A 104 14.50 -1.72 12.96
CA THR A 104 15.22 -0.48 13.33
C THR A 104 14.87 0.69 12.41
N PRO A 105 14.77 1.92 12.94
CA PRO A 105 14.63 3.12 12.11
C PRO A 105 15.91 3.49 11.34
N GLU A 106 17.07 2.91 11.68
CA GLU A 106 18.38 3.28 11.12
C GLU A 106 19.19 2.05 10.61
N PRO A 107 18.71 1.31 9.60
CA PRO A 107 19.34 0.06 9.14
C PRO A 107 20.75 0.26 8.56
N VAL A 108 21.00 1.38 7.87
CA VAL A 108 22.33 1.68 7.30
C VAL A 108 23.36 1.96 8.39
N VAL A 109 22.97 2.68 9.45
CA VAL A 109 23.83 2.96 10.60
C VAL A 109 24.17 1.67 11.33
N ALA A 110 23.19 0.78 11.52
CA ALA A 110 23.39 -0.53 12.12
C ALA A 110 24.40 -1.39 11.33
N LEU A 111 24.24 -1.47 10.00
CA LEU A 111 25.18 -2.17 9.12
C LEU A 111 26.58 -1.54 9.14
N ALA A 112 26.69 -0.20 9.09
CA ALA A 112 27.97 0.49 9.19
C ALA A 112 28.65 0.26 10.56
N GLY A 113 27.86 0.16 11.63
CA GLY A 113 28.31 -0.24 12.96
C GLY A 113 28.89 -1.66 12.98
N LEU A 114 28.21 -2.61 12.34
CA LEU A 114 28.69 -3.99 12.17
C LEU A 114 30.04 -4.03 11.47
N VAL A 115 30.22 -3.29 10.37
CA VAL A 115 31.51 -3.22 9.65
C VAL A 115 32.63 -2.74 10.58
N ARG A 116 32.39 -1.66 11.34
CA ARG A 116 33.38 -1.11 12.29
C ARG A 116 33.75 -2.11 13.38
N ASP A 117 32.77 -2.82 13.93
CA ASP A 117 32.97 -3.85 14.94
C ASP A 117 33.81 -5.03 14.40
N VAL A 118 33.47 -5.55 13.22
CA VAL A 118 34.22 -6.63 12.58
C VAL A 118 35.68 -6.23 12.34
N ARG A 119 35.92 -5.01 11.84
CA ARG A 119 37.29 -4.51 11.58
C ARG A 119 38.07 -4.27 12.87
N LEU A 120 37.43 -3.83 13.94
CA LEU A 120 38.05 -3.70 15.25
C LEU A 120 38.52 -5.07 15.78
N ARG A 121 37.63 -6.07 15.74
CA ARG A 121 37.95 -7.44 16.20
C ARG A 121 39.03 -8.10 15.35
N GLN A 122 39.01 -7.87 14.04
CA GLN A 122 40.07 -8.31 13.14
C GLN A 122 41.43 -7.66 13.49
N GLY A 123 41.47 -6.34 13.69
CA GLY A 123 42.71 -5.65 14.05
C GLY A 123 43.26 -6.06 15.43
N SER A 124 42.39 -6.38 16.40
CA SER A 124 42.80 -6.95 17.69
C SER A 124 43.42 -8.35 17.53
N ALA A 125 42.90 -9.17 16.60
CA ALA A 125 43.44 -10.49 16.29
C ALA A 125 44.83 -10.40 15.63
N ASP A 126 45.01 -9.43 14.73
CA ASP A 126 46.26 -9.19 14.01
C ASP A 126 47.32 -8.46 14.87
N GLY A 127 47.03 -8.19 16.15
CA GLY A 127 47.95 -7.53 17.08
C GLY A 127 48.09 -6.02 16.88
N VAL A 128 47.21 -5.41 16.08
CA VAL A 128 47.18 -3.96 15.77
C VAL A 128 46.54 -3.16 16.91
N PHE A 129 45.60 -3.75 17.64
CA PHE A 129 44.95 -3.17 18.81
C PHE A 129 45.12 -4.09 20.04
N GLY A 130 45.37 -3.50 21.23
CA GLY A 130 45.64 -4.25 22.46
C GLY A 130 44.56 -5.30 22.81
N GLY A 131 45.01 -6.46 23.32
CA GLY A 131 44.22 -7.69 23.46
C GLY A 131 42.88 -7.55 24.18
N GLY A 132 41.79 -7.64 23.40
CA GLY A 132 40.42 -7.78 23.89
C GLY A 132 40.00 -9.24 24.00
N THR A 133 39.02 -9.52 24.85
CA THR A 133 38.39 -10.84 25.05
C THR A 133 37.22 -11.10 24.09
N ALA A 134 37.07 -10.28 23.04
CA ALA A 134 35.98 -10.40 22.08
C ALA A 134 36.23 -11.56 21.10
N PRO A 135 35.17 -12.24 20.62
CA PRO A 135 35.32 -13.38 19.72
C PRO A 135 35.88 -12.95 18.36
N LEU A 136 36.74 -13.79 17.76
CA LEU A 136 37.29 -13.53 16.43
C LEU A 136 36.18 -13.48 15.38
N PRO A 137 36.24 -12.57 14.38
CA PRO A 137 35.22 -12.52 13.35
C PRO A 137 35.24 -13.82 12.52
N CYS A 138 34.06 -14.38 12.30
CA CYS A 138 33.88 -15.53 11.41
C CYS A 138 34.04 -15.12 9.94
N THR A 139 34.11 -16.13 9.07
CA THR A 139 34.32 -15.90 7.63
C THR A 139 33.20 -15.06 7.01
N LEU A 140 31.95 -15.31 7.41
CA LEU A 140 30.80 -14.61 6.86
C LEU A 140 30.77 -13.13 7.28
N GLU A 141 31.16 -12.82 8.52
CA GLU A 141 31.33 -11.43 9.00
C GLU A 141 32.39 -10.68 8.18
N LEU A 142 33.54 -11.33 7.93
CA LEU A 142 34.61 -10.77 7.11
C LEU A 142 34.17 -10.54 5.66
N PHE A 143 33.41 -11.47 5.10
CA PHE A 143 32.84 -11.37 3.75
C PHE A 143 31.84 -10.21 3.65
N LEU A 144 30.86 -10.15 4.55
CA LEU A 144 29.86 -9.07 4.60
C LEU A 144 30.53 -7.71 4.78
N ALA A 145 31.49 -7.59 5.71
CA ALA A 145 32.18 -6.34 5.96
C ALA A 145 32.94 -5.85 4.72
N ALA A 146 33.61 -6.74 3.98
CA ALA A 146 34.30 -6.40 2.75
C ALA A 146 33.33 -5.93 1.64
N GLU A 147 32.21 -6.64 1.45
CA GLU A 147 31.21 -6.30 0.44
C GLU A 147 30.50 -4.96 0.76
N LEU A 148 30.23 -4.68 2.05
CA LEU A 148 29.64 -3.41 2.50
C LEU A 148 30.61 -2.23 2.37
N GLU A 149 31.90 -2.43 2.64
CA GLU A 149 32.94 -1.43 2.38
C GLU A 149 33.03 -1.13 0.88
N ASP A 150 33.02 -2.16 0.05
CA ASP A 150 33.00 -2.00 -1.40
C ASP A 150 31.76 -1.23 -1.84
N ALA A 151 30.59 -1.49 -1.23
CA ALA A 151 29.33 -0.78 -1.46
C ALA A 151 29.37 0.70 -1.07
N ASP A 152 30.44 1.17 -0.41
CA ASP A 152 30.62 2.54 0.07
C ASP A 152 29.55 2.93 1.12
N ILE A 153 29.25 2.01 2.03
CA ILE A 153 28.20 2.19 3.05
C ILE A 153 28.40 3.44 3.92
N PHE A 154 29.64 3.81 4.23
CA PHE A 154 29.93 4.94 5.11
C PHE A 154 29.54 6.30 4.50
N SER A 155 29.46 6.38 3.17
CA SER A 155 29.06 7.60 2.47
C SER A 155 27.53 7.79 2.46
N LEU A 156 26.75 6.80 2.91
CA LEU A 156 25.30 6.94 3.11
C LEU A 156 24.95 7.64 4.44
N GLY A 157 25.87 7.69 5.41
CA GLY A 157 25.66 8.41 6.68
C GLY A 157 24.41 7.95 7.43
N ASP A 158 23.62 8.92 7.87
CA ASP A 158 22.34 8.80 8.57
C ASP A 158 21.12 8.92 7.63
N ALA A 159 21.30 8.61 6.34
CA ALA A 159 20.22 8.72 5.37
C ALA A 159 18.96 7.94 5.82
N PRO A 160 17.76 8.54 5.70
CA PRO A 160 16.53 7.94 6.20
C PRO A 160 16.14 6.77 5.31
N VAL A 161 16.60 5.56 5.65
CA VAL A 161 16.39 4.32 4.89
C VAL A 161 15.49 3.40 5.68
N ARG A 162 14.52 2.78 5.00
CA ARG A 162 13.71 1.68 5.52
C ARG A 162 14.21 0.35 4.98
N ALA A 163 14.21 -0.65 5.84
CA ALA A 163 14.50 -2.04 5.49
C ALA A 163 13.22 -2.87 5.53
N ARG A 164 13.06 -3.75 4.55
CA ARG A 164 12.00 -4.76 4.51
C ARG A 164 12.63 -6.10 4.18
N VAL A 165 12.18 -7.15 4.85
CA VAL A 165 12.54 -8.53 4.52
C VAL A 165 11.47 -9.09 3.60
N ALA A 166 11.87 -9.59 2.42
CA ALA A 166 10.96 -10.27 1.51
C ALA A 166 10.48 -11.58 2.18
N PRO A 167 9.17 -11.79 2.40
CA PRO A 167 8.68 -12.88 3.25
C PRO A 167 9.07 -14.29 2.76
N ARG A 168 9.13 -14.49 1.44
CA ARG A 168 9.39 -15.81 0.84
C ARG A 168 10.87 -16.14 0.67
N THR A 169 11.70 -15.13 0.46
CA THR A 169 13.15 -15.32 0.19
C THR A 169 14.03 -14.89 1.36
N GLY A 170 13.52 -14.12 2.32
CA GLY A 170 14.32 -13.48 3.36
C GLY A 170 15.30 -12.41 2.85
N CYS A 171 15.28 -12.10 1.54
CA CYS A 171 16.14 -11.08 0.97
C CYS A 171 15.79 -9.70 1.56
N LEU A 172 16.83 -8.91 1.83
CA LEU A 172 16.68 -7.54 2.28
C LEU A 172 16.36 -6.65 1.09
N ARG A 173 15.35 -5.79 1.25
CA ARG A 173 15.01 -4.69 0.34
C ARG A 173 15.19 -3.38 1.09
N LEU A 174 15.98 -2.47 0.53
CA LEU A 174 16.27 -1.15 1.09
C LEU A 174 15.68 -0.04 0.22
N SER A 175 15.04 0.94 0.86
CA SER A 175 14.48 2.10 0.18
C SER A 175 14.61 3.35 1.04
N PHE A 176 14.89 4.51 0.42
CA PHE A 176 14.83 5.76 1.16
C PHE A 176 13.38 6.10 1.54
N ALA A 177 13.18 6.61 2.76
CA ALA A 177 11.91 7.16 3.22
C ALA A 177 11.59 8.49 2.53
N GLU A 178 12.62 9.22 2.11
CA GLU A 178 12.54 10.50 1.40
C GLU A 178 13.56 10.52 0.24
N PRO A 179 13.32 11.25 -0.86
CA PRO A 179 14.27 11.34 -1.96
C PRO A 179 15.65 11.81 -1.49
N PRO A 180 16.74 11.08 -1.79
CA PRO A 180 18.07 11.45 -1.34
C PRO A 180 18.57 12.70 -2.09
N THR A 181 19.35 13.53 -1.40
CA THR A 181 19.98 14.73 -1.98
C THR A 181 21.19 14.39 -2.86
N ASP A 182 21.92 13.33 -2.53
CA ASP A 182 23.07 12.85 -3.31
C ASP A 182 22.59 11.91 -4.44
N PRO A 183 22.81 12.25 -5.72
CA PRO A 183 22.40 11.41 -6.85
C PRO A 183 23.12 10.06 -6.91
N ALA A 184 24.25 9.87 -6.22
CA ALA A 184 24.95 8.59 -6.13
C ALA A 184 24.39 7.66 -5.04
N ALA A 185 23.59 8.20 -4.10
CA ALA A 185 23.07 7.43 -2.96
C ALA A 185 22.19 6.23 -3.37
N PRO A 186 21.29 6.31 -4.37
CA PRO A 186 20.52 5.14 -4.84
C PRO A 186 21.38 3.97 -5.30
N LEU A 187 22.47 4.25 -6.03
CA LEU A 187 23.38 3.21 -6.49
C LEU A 187 24.14 2.58 -5.30
N ARG A 188 24.60 3.38 -4.33
CA ARG A 188 25.24 2.86 -3.11
C ARG A 188 24.27 1.98 -2.31
N LEU A 189 23.02 2.41 -2.16
CA LEU A 189 22.01 1.65 -1.44
C LEU A 189 21.73 0.29 -2.11
N ARG A 190 21.61 0.26 -3.44
CA ARG A 190 21.50 -0.99 -4.23
C ARG A 190 22.68 -1.93 -4.00
N ARG A 191 23.90 -1.39 -3.86
CA ARG A 191 25.11 -2.18 -3.60
C ARG A 191 25.13 -2.74 -2.18
N VAL A 192 24.65 -1.99 -1.19
CA VAL A 192 24.49 -2.46 0.19
C VAL A 192 23.45 -3.59 0.24
N GLU A 193 22.32 -3.43 -0.44
CA GLU A 193 21.28 -4.47 -0.58
C GLU A 193 21.87 -5.75 -1.20
N THR A 194 22.63 -5.61 -2.28
CA THR A 194 23.31 -6.72 -2.96
C THR A 194 24.33 -7.43 -2.07
N ALA A 195 25.17 -6.68 -1.36
CA ALA A 195 26.17 -7.21 -0.43
C ALA A 195 25.51 -8.07 0.67
N PHE A 196 24.38 -7.59 1.20
CA PHE A 196 23.59 -8.33 2.17
C PHE A 196 23.05 -9.63 1.58
N ASN A 197 22.36 -9.56 0.43
CA ASN A 197 21.70 -10.72 -0.17
C ASN A 197 22.69 -11.80 -0.64
N ARG A 198 23.86 -11.42 -1.15
CA ARG A 198 24.96 -12.36 -1.45
C ARG A 198 25.45 -13.09 -0.20
N THR A 199 25.58 -12.36 0.91
CA THR A 199 25.99 -12.93 2.20
C THR A 199 24.91 -13.86 2.75
N LEU A 200 23.62 -13.48 2.65
CA LEU A 200 22.49 -14.31 3.06
C LEU A 200 22.50 -15.68 2.36
N PHE A 201 22.75 -15.71 1.04
CA PHE A 201 22.84 -16.98 0.33
C PHE A 201 24.06 -17.81 0.74
N CYS A 202 25.20 -17.16 1.01
CA CYS A 202 26.37 -17.84 1.55
C CYS A 202 26.06 -18.48 2.91
N ASP A 203 25.38 -17.76 3.82
CA ASP A 203 24.99 -18.26 5.14
C ASP A 203 24.16 -19.55 5.02
N ARG A 204 23.06 -19.47 4.26
CA ARG A 204 22.11 -20.59 4.12
C ARG A 204 22.73 -21.83 3.48
N ARG A 205 23.75 -21.69 2.63
CA ARG A 205 24.37 -22.81 1.92
C ARG A 205 25.66 -23.31 2.55
N LEU A 206 26.50 -22.41 3.04
CA LEU A 206 27.86 -22.68 3.48
C LEU A 206 28.03 -22.58 5.00
N GLY A 207 27.12 -21.91 5.71
CA GLY A 207 27.23 -21.56 7.12
C GLY A 207 28.22 -20.42 7.41
N CYS A 208 28.44 -20.13 8.69
CA CYS A 208 29.19 -18.95 9.14
C CYS A 208 30.72 -19.01 8.90
N SER A 209 31.31 -20.20 8.79
CA SER A 209 32.76 -20.42 8.61
C SER A 209 33.07 -21.56 7.64
N PRO A 210 32.90 -21.37 6.32
CA PRO A 210 33.24 -22.39 5.33
C PRO A 210 34.75 -22.69 5.29
N ALA A 211 35.09 -23.95 5.02
CA ALA A 211 36.49 -24.44 5.01
C ALA A 211 37.41 -23.74 4.00
N GLY A 212 36.86 -23.04 3.00
CA GLY A 212 37.62 -22.25 2.02
C GLY A 212 37.70 -20.75 2.33
N GLY A 213 37.28 -20.30 3.52
CA GLY A 213 37.28 -18.90 3.90
C GLY A 213 36.42 -18.03 2.98
N THR A 214 36.78 -16.75 2.84
CA THR A 214 36.03 -15.78 2.03
C THR A 214 36.04 -16.14 0.55
N ASP A 215 37.08 -16.81 0.05
CA ASP A 215 37.17 -17.31 -1.33
C ASP A 215 36.02 -18.28 -1.66
N ALA A 216 35.59 -19.10 -0.69
CA ALA A 216 34.42 -19.96 -0.87
C ALA A 216 33.13 -19.15 -1.05
N CYS A 217 32.96 -18.05 -0.30
CA CYS A 217 31.81 -17.15 -0.44
C CYS A 217 31.80 -16.45 -1.80
N TYR A 218 32.95 -15.96 -2.28
CA TYR A 218 33.05 -15.35 -3.62
C TYR A 218 32.77 -16.35 -4.74
N ARG A 219 33.31 -17.57 -4.64
CA ARG A 219 33.05 -18.64 -5.62
C ARG A 219 31.58 -19.04 -5.64
N PHE A 220 30.98 -19.21 -4.46
CA PHE A 220 29.56 -19.54 -4.36
C PHE A 220 28.66 -18.43 -4.90
N SER A 221 28.97 -17.17 -4.58
CA SER A 221 28.22 -16.02 -5.10
C SER A 221 28.26 -15.95 -6.63
N ALA A 222 29.42 -16.20 -7.24
CA ALA A 222 29.55 -16.29 -8.70
C ALA A 222 28.72 -17.45 -9.29
N SER A 223 28.63 -18.58 -8.58
CA SER A 223 27.78 -19.71 -8.97
C SER A 223 26.29 -19.35 -8.93
N VAL A 224 25.84 -18.64 -7.88
CA VAL A 224 24.45 -18.15 -7.77
C VAL A 224 24.10 -17.23 -8.94
N GLU A 225 24.97 -16.27 -9.28
CA GLU A 225 24.78 -15.38 -10.43
C GLU A 225 24.73 -16.12 -11.77
N ALA A 226 25.56 -17.16 -11.94
CA ALA A 226 25.57 -17.97 -13.15
C ALA A 226 24.31 -18.86 -13.27
N SER A 227 23.69 -19.22 -12.14
CA SER A 227 22.58 -20.17 -12.05
C SER A 227 21.20 -19.51 -11.93
N VAL A 228 21.08 -18.21 -12.22
CA VAL A 228 19.81 -17.46 -12.11
C VAL A 228 18.66 -18.15 -12.83
N ALA A 229 18.86 -18.59 -14.08
CA ALA A 229 17.80 -19.27 -14.83
C ALA A 229 17.46 -20.68 -14.30
N ALA A 230 18.36 -21.32 -13.57
CA ALA A 230 18.16 -22.67 -13.03
C ALA A 230 17.04 -22.74 -11.99
N GLN A 231 16.59 -21.59 -11.48
CA GLN A 231 15.48 -21.48 -10.54
C GLN A 231 14.11 -21.84 -11.15
N ALA A 232 14.00 -21.82 -12.48
CA ALA A 232 12.82 -22.28 -13.22
C ALA A 232 13.19 -23.50 -14.08
N PRO A 233 13.43 -24.69 -13.49
CA PRO A 233 13.71 -25.89 -14.27
C PRO A 233 12.46 -26.26 -15.08
N TRP A 234 12.64 -26.58 -16.36
CA TRP A 234 11.55 -27.03 -17.23
C TRP A 234 10.87 -28.28 -16.67
N ARG A 235 9.56 -28.23 -16.45
CA ARG A 235 8.74 -29.45 -16.37
C ARG A 235 8.53 -30.02 -17.77
N ARG A 236 9.11 -31.20 -18.03
CA ARG A 236 8.60 -32.10 -19.08
C ARG A 236 7.58 -33.04 -18.43
N ASP A 237 6.31 -32.81 -18.74
CA ASP A 237 5.10 -33.60 -18.49
C ASP A 237 4.45 -33.66 -17.08
N GLY A 238 3.13 -33.37 -17.08
CA GLY A 238 2.05 -34.23 -16.57
C GLY A 238 1.92 -34.45 -15.06
N ASP A 239 1.23 -33.56 -14.33
CA ASP A 239 0.30 -33.91 -13.23
C ASP A 239 -0.37 -32.71 -12.52
N VAL A 240 -0.08 -31.47 -12.93
CA VAL A 240 -0.74 -30.28 -12.37
C VAL A 240 -1.25 -29.42 -13.51
N THR A 241 -2.55 -29.11 -13.52
CA THR A 241 -3.11 -28.09 -14.41
C THR A 241 -2.42 -26.76 -14.10
N GLY A 242 -1.70 -26.18 -15.05
CA GLY A 242 -1.10 -24.86 -14.89
C GLY A 242 -2.16 -23.78 -14.68
N ALA A 243 -1.72 -22.57 -14.33
CA ALA A 243 -2.60 -21.43 -14.14
C ALA A 243 -3.55 -21.25 -15.34
N SER A 244 -4.84 -21.27 -15.07
CA SER A 244 -5.90 -21.17 -16.08
C SER A 244 -6.74 -19.91 -15.84
N GLY A 245 -6.78 -19.00 -16.81
CA GLY A 245 -7.41 -17.68 -16.64
C GLY A 245 -6.40 -16.59 -16.30
N GLU A 246 -6.78 -15.34 -16.50
CA GLU A 246 -5.89 -14.19 -16.37
C GLU A 246 -5.49 -13.91 -14.92
N TRP A 247 -6.38 -14.14 -13.95
CA TRP A 247 -6.07 -14.00 -12.54
C TRP A 247 -4.95 -14.95 -12.11
N ASP A 248 -5.09 -16.23 -12.47
CA ASP A 248 -4.13 -17.26 -12.08
C ASP A 248 -2.77 -17.05 -12.74
N VAL A 249 -2.74 -16.61 -14.01
CA VAL A 249 -1.48 -16.28 -14.71
C VAL A 249 -0.78 -15.10 -14.04
N ARG A 250 -1.51 -14.02 -13.73
CA ARG A 250 -0.93 -12.87 -13.05
C ARG A 250 -0.44 -13.23 -11.64
N ARG A 251 -1.19 -14.05 -10.91
CA ARG A 251 -0.79 -14.57 -9.60
C ARG A 251 0.51 -15.38 -9.72
N ALA A 252 0.59 -16.32 -10.65
CA ALA A 252 1.78 -17.16 -10.85
C ALA A 252 3.02 -16.34 -11.23
N VAL A 253 2.86 -15.29 -12.04
CA VAL A 253 3.96 -14.35 -12.35
C VAL A 253 4.40 -13.60 -11.09
N SER A 254 3.46 -13.05 -10.33
CA SER A 254 3.76 -12.32 -9.11
C SER A 254 4.38 -13.21 -8.02
N GLU A 255 3.93 -14.45 -7.89
CA GLU A 255 4.55 -15.46 -7.00
C GLU A 255 5.99 -15.73 -7.39
N GLY A 256 6.27 -15.91 -8.69
CA GLY A 256 7.64 -16.08 -9.18
C GLY A 256 8.55 -14.92 -8.81
N LEU A 257 8.09 -13.69 -9.06
CA LEU A 257 8.86 -12.48 -8.73
C LEU A 257 9.16 -12.34 -7.23
N GLU A 258 8.28 -12.83 -6.36
CA GLU A 258 8.50 -12.85 -4.91
C GLU A 258 9.31 -14.06 -4.42
N GLU A 259 9.40 -15.14 -5.20
CA GLU A 259 10.15 -16.36 -4.87
C GLU A 259 11.57 -16.41 -5.45
N PHE A 260 11.87 -15.62 -6.48
CA PHE A 260 13.20 -15.64 -7.10
C PHE A 260 14.30 -15.23 -6.11
N GLN A 261 15.28 -16.10 -5.95
CA GLN A 261 16.46 -15.91 -5.11
C GLN A 261 17.53 -15.18 -5.92
N LEU A 262 17.43 -13.86 -5.99
CA LEU A 262 18.33 -13.02 -6.76
C LEU A 262 19.17 -12.13 -5.84
N PRO A 263 20.52 -12.14 -5.97
CA PRO A 263 21.36 -11.25 -5.17
C PRO A 263 21.21 -9.79 -5.60
N TYR A 264 20.90 -9.58 -6.88
CA TYR A 264 20.56 -8.29 -7.46
C TYR A 264 19.05 -8.15 -7.55
N ARG A 265 18.51 -7.00 -7.16
CA ARG A 265 17.07 -6.77 -7.22
C ARG A 265 16.58 -6.66 -8.66
N LEU A 266 15.64 -7.52 -9.00
CA LEU A 266 14.93 -7.51 -10.28
C LEU A 266 13.80 -6.47 -10.24
N ASP A 267 14.02 -5.33 -10.89
CA ASP A 267 12.97 -4.32 -11.09
C ASP A 267 12.22 -4.63 -12.40
N ALA A 268 11.09 -5.33 -12.29
CA ALA A 268 10.26 -5.76 -13.41
C ALA A 268 8.90 -5.05 -13.44
N ARG A 269 8.58 -4.41 -14.56
CA ARG A 269 7.20 -4.03 -14.91
C ARG A 269 6.64 -5.06 -15.88
N TRP A 270 5.37 -5.40 -15.75
CA TRP A 270 4.80 -6.47 -16.55
C TRP A 270 3.32 -6.33 -16.82
N ARG A 271 2.86 -6.99 -17.90
CA ARG A 271 1.49 -7.02 -18.38
C ARG A 271 1.13 -8.42 -18.84
N VAL A 272 -0.14 -8.77 -18.72
CA VAL A 272 -0.68 -10.06 -19.14
C VAL A 272 -1.90 -9.82 -20.02
N ASN A 273 -1.96 -10.51 -21.15
CA ASN A 273 -3.17 -10.64 -21.93
C ASN A 273 -3.33 -12.11 -22.30
N THR A 274 -4.14 -12.82 -21.52
CA THR A 274 -4.38 -14.26 -21.75
C THR A 274 -5.19 -14.50 -23.01
N GLY A 275 -6.07 -13.57 -23.41
CA GLY A 275 -6.80 -13.63 -24.67
C GLY A 275 -5.88 -13.58 -25.90
N ALA A 276 -4.74 -12.89 -25.81
CA ALA A 276 -3.69 -12.89 -26.82
C ALA A 276 -2.61 -13.98 -26.60
N GLY A 277 -2.66 -14.68 -25.46
CA GLY A 277 -1.66 -15.64 -25.01
C GLY A 277 -0.27 -15.03 -24.78
N VAL A 278 -0.20 -13.77 -24.29
CA VAL A 278 1.05 -13.02 -24.13
C VAL A 278 1.25 -12.55 -22.68
N VAL A 279 2.48 -12.69 -22.18
CA VAL A 279 2.98 -11.99 -21.00
C VAL A 279 4.15 -11.11 -21.43
N GLY A 280 4.12 -9.82 -21.08
CA GLY A 280 5.17 -8.85 -21.40
C GLY A 280 5.91 -8.38 -20.16
N PHE A 281 7.23 -8.25 -20.23
CA PHE A 281 8.12 -7.74 -19.18
C PHE A 281 9.00 -6.60 -19.70
N SER A 282 9.12 -5.52 -18.92
CA SER A 282 10.13 -4.47 -19.07
C SER A 282 11.00 -4.47 -17.81
N LEU A 283 12.29 -4.71 -18.00
CA LEU A 283 13.28 -4.80 -16.94
C LEU A 283 14.26 -3.62 -17.03
N ALA A 284 14.72 -3.13 -15.88
CA ALA A 284 15.89 -2.27 -15.83
C ALA A 284 17.16 -3.13 -15.75
N ALA A 285 18.10 -2.95 -16.68
CA ALA A 285 19.40 -3.59 -16.61
C ALA A 285 20.15 -3.17 -15.35
N GLN A 286 20.78 -4.14 -14.66
CA GLN A 286 21.65 -3.81 -13.53
C GLN A 286 22.77 -2.86 -13.98
N PRO A 287 22.98 -1.72 -13.29
CA PRO A 287 24.12 -0.87 -13.58
C PRO A 287 25.43 -1.63 -13.40
N ALA A 288 26.37 -1.48 -14.32
CA ALA A 288 27.68 -2.15 -14.20
C ALA A 288 28.42 -1.77 -12.90
N ASP A 289 28.16 -0.59 -12.33
CA ASP A 289 28.75 -0.17 -11.06
C ASP A 289 28.04 -0.74 -9.83
N ALA A 290 26.85 -1.35 -10.00
CA ALA A 290 26.18 -2.12 -8.96
C ALA A 290 26.77 -3.54 -8.81
N MET A 291 27.39 -4.07 -9.87
CA MET A 291 28.00 -5.41 -9.86
C MET A 291 29.13 -5.52 -8.82
N ALA A 292 29.39 -6.74 -8.35
CA ALA A 292 30.39 -7.01 -7.34
C ALA A 292 31.79 -6.49 -7.75
N ARG A 293 32.50 -5.87 -6.81
CA ARG A 293 33.84 -5.30 -7.05
C ARG A 293 34.95 -6.35 -6.97
N HIS A 294 34.69 -7.46 -6.28
CA HIS A 294 35.58 -8.59 -6.19
C HIS A 294 34.84 -9.84 -6.64
N VAL A 295 35.48 -10.62 -7.50
CA VAL A 295 34.89 -11.82 -8.10
C VAL A 295 35.90 -12.96 -8.13
N TRP A 296 35.40 -14.18 -7.96
CA TRP A 296 36.18 -15.38 -8.18
C TRP A 296 36.42 -15.58 -9.68
N VAL A 297 37.67 -15.82 -10.10
CA VAL A 297 38.01 -16.14 -11.49
C VAL A 297 38.59 -17.55 -11.54
N GLU A 298 37.84 -18.49 -12.10
CA GLU A 298 38.24 -19.91 -12.15
C GLU A 298 39.60 -20.11 -12.82
N GLY A 299 39.86 -19.45 -13.94
CA GLY A 299 41.14 -19.56 -14.66
C GLY A 299 42.36 -19.05 -13.88
N LEU A 300 42.16 -18.24 -12.83
CA LEU A 300 43.24 -17.73 -11.96
C LEU A 300 43.25 -18.40 -10.58
N GLY A 301 42.22 -19.16 -10.23
CA GLY A 301 42.09 -19.82 -8.92
C GLY A 301 42.15 -18.86 -7.73
N ARG A 302 41.68 -17.61 -7.89
CA ARG A 302 41.69 -16.58 -6.84
C ARG A 302 40.61 -15.53 -7.04
N VAL A 303 40.32 -14.78 -5.98
CA VAL A 303 39.52 -13.56 -6.02
C VAL A 303 40.35 -12.42 -6.62
N VAL A 304 39.76 -11.65 -7.54
CA VAL A 304 40.38 -10.47 -8.13
C VAL A 304 39.45 -9.27 -8.09
N LYS A 305 40.01 -8.07 -8.11
CA LYS A 305 39.24 -6.84 -8.29
C LYS A 305 38.72 -6.76 -9.73
N ALA A 306 37.39 -6.73 -9.88
CA ALA A 306 36.71 -6.70 -11.17
C ALA A 306 36.97 -5.36 -11.89
N THR A 307 37.45 -5.44 -13.13
CA THR A 307 37.59 -4.28 -14.01
C THR A 307 36.22 -3.75 -14.46
N GLY A 308 36.17 -2.52 -14.97
CA GLY A 308 34.92 -1.98 -15.53
C GLY A 308 34.35 -2.85 -16.67
N THR A 309 35.22 -3.42 -17.51
CA THR A 309 34.83 -4.37 -18.57
C THR A 309 34.23 -5.65 -17.98
N MET A 310 34.86 -6.25 -16.95
CA MET A 310 34.31 -7.45 -16.30
C MET A 310 32.91 -7.20 -15.73
N ARG A 311 32.70 -6.04 -15.11
CA ARG A 311 31.39 -5.69 -14.55
C ARG A 311 30.32 -5.39 -15.61
N ARG A 312 30.68 -4.71 -16.71
CA ARG A 312 29.76 -4.52 -17.85
C ARG A 312 29.33 -5.85 -18.46
N ARG A 313 30.27 -6.78 -18.62
CA ARG A 313 30.00 -8.13 -19.09
C ARG A 313 29.09 -8.88 -18.14
N ALA A 314 29.39 -8.88 -16.85
CA ALA A 314 28.57 -9.55 -15.84
C ALA A 314 27.13 -9.01 -15.81
N ALA A 315 26.94 -7.69 -15.87
CA ALA A 315 25.62 -7.06 -15.94
C ALA A 315 24.83 -7.47 -17.20
N ALA A 316 25.51 -7.50 -18.36
CA ALA A 316 24.91 -7.92 -19.62
C ALA A 316 24.49 -9.41 -19.61
N GLU A 317 25.35 -10.27 -19.09
CA GLU A 317 25.06 -11.70 -18.97
C GLU A 317 23.92 -11.95 -17.96
N LEU A 318 23.89 -11.23 -16.83
CA LEU A 318 22.81 -11.28 -15.85
C LEU A 318 21.47 -10.88 -16.46
N ALA A 319 21.41 -9.78 -17.22
CA ALA A 319 20.19 -9.36 -17.91
C ALA A 319 19.64 -10.44 -18.86
N CYS A 320 20.53 -11.17 -19.56
CA CYS A 320 20.11 -12.29 -20.40
C CYS A 320 19.55 -13.45 -19.56
N ARG A 321 20.19 -13.78 -18.43
CA ARG A 321 19.72 -14.85 -17.52
C ARG A 321 18.39 -14.50 -16.86
N GLU A 322 18.18 -13.27 -16.42
CA GLU A 322 16.91 -12.79 -15.85
C GLU A 322 15.78 -12.84 -16.87
N ALA A 323 16.04 -12.44 -18.13
CA ALA A 323 15.05 -12.54 -19.20
C ALA A 323 14.67 -13.99 -19.51
N LEU A 324 15.65 -14.91 -19.54
CA LEU A 324 15.38 -16.35 -19.70
C LEU A 324 14.63 -16.93 -18.51
N LEU A 325 15.01 -16.57 -17.28
CA LEU A 325 14.33 -16.99 -16.04
C LEU A 325 12.83 -16.68 -16.10
N LEU A 326 12.46 -15.45 -16.47
CA LEU A 326 11.06 -15.05 -16.58
C LEU A 326 10.31 -15.86 -17.64
N ALA A 327 10.92 -16.08 -18.80
CA ALA A 327 10.32 -16.90 -19.85
C ALA A 327 10.11 -18.35 -19.41
N PHE A 328 11.13 -18.98 -18.81
CA PHE A 328 11.04 -20.34 -18.30
C PHE A 328 9.97 -20.46 -17.21
N HIS A 329 9.96 -19.54 -16.24
CA HIS A 329 8.95 -19.53 -15.18
C HIS A 329 7.53 -19.42 -15.71
N VAL A 330 7.28 -18.50 -16.65
CA VAL A 330 5.94 -18.33 -17.23
C VAL A 330 5.54 -19.57 -18.03
N PHE A 331 6.42 -20.10 -18.88
CA PHE A 331 6.08 -21.27 -19.69
C PHE A 331 5.87 -22.53 -18.85
N ASP A 332 6.56 -22.67 -17.72
CA ASP A 332 6.42 -23.77 -16.76
C ASP A 332 5.08 -23.72 -16.01
N ARG A 333 4.62 -22.52 -15.63
CA ARG A 333 3.47 -22.35 -14.73
C ARG A 333 2.16 -21.99 -15.42
N CYS A 334 2.20 -21.46 -16.65
CA CYS A 334 1.06 -20.84 -17.31
C CYS A 334 0.72 -21.52 -18.64
N ASP A 335 -0.12 -22.55 -18.64
CA ASP A 335 -0.47 -23.35 -19.82
C ASP A 335 -1.07 -22.52 -20.96
N GLY A 336 -1.90 -21.52 -20.63
CA GLY A 336 -2.56 -20.63 -21.59
C GLY A 336 -1.66 -19.58 -22.26
N VAL A 337 -0.40 -19.45 -21.85
CA VAL A 337 0.53 -18.46 -22.40
C VAL A 337 1.36 -19.08 -23.53
N GLY A 338 1.24 -18.54 -24.73
CA GLY A 338 2.01 -18.98 -25.90
C GLY A 338 3.28 -18.17 -26.15
N ARG A 339 3.34 -16.93 -25.67
CA ARG A 339 4.44 -15.99 -25.90
C ARG A 339 4.83 -15.23 -24.63
N VAL A 340 6.13 -15.08 -24.44
CA VAL A 340 6.71 -14.21 -23.40
C VAL A 340 7.56 -13.15 -24.08
N TRP A 341 7.21 -11.89 -23.88
CA TRP A 341 7.93 -10.75 -24.42
C TRP A 341 8.78 -10.15 -23.32
N VAL A 342 10.08 -9.99 -23.56
CA VAL A 342 11.00 -9.40 -22.58
C VAL A 342 11.79 -8.28 -23.24
N ARG A 343 11.81 -7.15 -22.57
CA ARG A 343 12.63 -5.99 -22.92
C ARG A 343 13.48 -5.62 -21.72
N VAL A 344 14.77 -5.35 -21.96
CA VAL A 344 15.68 -4.84 -20.94
C VAL A 344 16.20 -3.48 -21.36
N ASP A 345 16.03 -2.49 -20.50
CA ASP A 345 16.42 -1.10 -20.71
C ASP A 345 17.64 -0.73 -19.86
N ARG A 346 18.62 -0.05 -20.46
CA ARG A 346 19.73 0.60 -19.78
C ARG A 346 19.59 2.12 -19.95
N GLY A 347 18.98 2.76 -18.96
CA GLY A 347 18.57 4.17 -19.09
C GLY A 347 17.51 4.31 -20.20
N PRO A 348 17.65 5.25 -21.15
CA PRO A 348 16.68 5.44 -22.23
C PRO A 348 16.81 4.41 -23.38
N SER A 349 17.82 3.55 -23.36
CA SER A 349 18.12 2.63 -24.46
C SER A 349 17.71 1.19 -24.14
N CYS A 350 16.97 0.57 -25.05
CA CYS A 350 16.75 -0.87 -25.05
C CYS A 350 18.05 -1.59 -25.44
N VAL A 351 18.49 -2.58 -24.66
CA VAL A 351 19.72 -3.37 -24.91
C VAL A 351 19.45 -4.84 -25.20
N LEU A 352 18.23 -5.31 -24.90
CA LEU A 352 17.75 -6.65 -25.19
C LEU A 352 16.24 -6.56 -25.47
N SER A 353 15.80 -7.14 -26.58
CA SER A 353 14.37 -7.32 -26.85
C SER A 353 14.12 -8.71 -27.41
N ALA A 354 13.19 -9.45 -26.82
CA ALA A 354 12.87 -10.83 -27.22
C ALA A 354 11.37 -11.06 -27.19
N GLN A 355 10.87 -11.82 -28.17
CA GLN A 355 9.51 -12.36 -28.18
C GLN A 355 9.61 -13.88 -28.27
N MET A 356 9.68 -14.51 -27.11
CA MET A 356 9.98 -15.93 -26.97
C MET A 356 8.70 -16.76 -27.03
N THR A 357 8.82 -17.99 -27.50
CA THR A 357 7.74 -19.00 -27.54
C THR A 357 8.24 -20.25 -26.84
N ARG A 358 7.33 -21.15 -26.43
CA ARG A 358 7.73 -22.47 -25.90
C ARG A 358 8.71 -23.20 -26.83
N ALA A 359 8.49 -23.13 -28.14
CA ALA A 359 9.35 -23.76 -29.12
C ALA A 359 10.74 -23.11 -29.20
N SER A 360 10.84 -21.78 -29.08
CA SER A 360 12.14 -21.10 -29.20
C SER A 360 13.06 -21.35 -28.01
N VAL A 361 12.51 -21.75 -26.85
CA VAL A 361 13.30 -22.06 -25.65
C VAL A 361 13.39 -23.55 -25.32
N ALA A 362 12.75 -24.43 -26.10
CA ALA A 362 12.62 -25.86 -25.78
C ALA A 362 13.95 -26.63 -25.69
N ASP A 363 14.95 -26.18 -26.44
CA ASP A 363 16.29 -26.80 -26.50
C ASP A 363 17.27 -26.19 -25.48
N LEU A 364 16.85 -25.18 -24.71
CA LEU A 364 17.68 -24.56 -23.68
C LEU A 364 17.51 -25.29 -22.35
N ASP A 365 18.63 -25.63 -21.69
CA ASP A 365 18.64 -26.14 -20.33
C ASP A 365 18.89 -24.98 -19.34
N PRO A 366 17.92 -24.61 -18.48
CA PRO A 366 18.06 -23.54 -17.50
C PRO A 366 19.17 -23.82 -16.47
N THR A 367 19.50 -25.09 -16.24
CA THR A 367 20.56 -25.51 -15.30
C THR A 367 21.94 -25.52 -15.94
N ALA A 368 22.01 -25.48 -17.28
CA ALA A 368 23.24 -25.58 -18.05
C ALA A 368 23.21 -24.68 -19.31
N LEU A 369 22.82 -23.40 -19.15
CA LEU A 369 22.64 -22.46 -20.27
C LEU A 369 23.88 -22.19 -21.14
N GLY A 370 25.09 -22.44 -20.62
CA GLY A 370 26.32 -22.05 -21.30
C GLY A 370 26.48 -20.53 -21.37
N ASP A 371 26.75 -20.00 -22.57
CA ASP A 371 26.80 -18.54 -22.81
C ASP A 371 25.37 -17.97 -22.87
N PRO A 372 24.97 -17.13 -21.89
CA PRO A 372 23.60 -16.62 -21.83
C PRO A 372 23.26 -15.65 -22.97
N VAL A 373 24.25 -14.99 -23.58
CA VAL A 373 24.01 -14.11 -24.73
C VAL A 373 23.66 -14.95 -25.95
N GLU A 374 24.35 -16.07 -26.15
CA GLU A 374 24.04 -17.01 -27.24
C GLU A 374 22.72 -17.74 -26.99
N ALA A 375 22.46 -18.17 -25.76
CA ALA A 375 21.16 -18.73 -25.38
C ALA A 375 20.01 -17.76 -25.67
N MET A 376 20.20 -16.47 -25.41
CA MET A 376 19.22 -15.44 -25.76
C MET A 376 19.01 -15.30 -27.27
N ARG A 377 20.07 -15.39 -28.09
CA ARG A 377 19.94 -15.40 -29.56
C ARG A 377 19.17 -16.61 -30.06
N LEU A 378 19.50 -17.80 -29.55
CA LEU A 378 18.81 -19.05 -29.88
C LEU A 378 17.32 -18.99 -29.51
N ALA A 379 17.00 -18.32 -28.40
CA ALA A 379 15.61 -18.06 -27.99
C ALA A 379 14.85 -17.06 -28.89
N GLY A 380 15.51 -16.46 -29.89
CA GLY A 380 14.93 -15.45 -30.78
C GLY A 380 15.08 -14.01 -30.27
N GLY A 381 15.95 -13.76 -29.31
CA GLY A 381 16.25 -12.44 -28.78
C GLY A 381 17.11 -11.59 -29.72
N SER A 382 16.72 -10.33 -29.90
CA SER A 382 17.53 -9.28 -30.52
C SER A 382 18.55 -8.76 -29.50
N VAL A 383 19.79 -9.21 -29.62
CA VAL A 383 20.92 -8.80 -28.79
C VAL A 383 22.15 -8.47 -29.64
N SER A 384 22.77 -7.32 -29.37
CA SER A 384 24.03 -6.91 -30.00
C SER A 384 25.15 -6.95 -28.98
N TRP A 385 26.21 -7.73 -29.24
CA TRP A 385 27.32 -7.95 -28.32
C TRP A 385 28.60 -7.33 -28.86
N ASN A 386 29.25 -6.48 -28.07
CA ASN A 386 30.47 -5.77 -28.46
C ASN A 386 31.77 -6.34 -27.84
N GLY A 387 31.69 -7.47 -27.13
CA GLY A 387 32.82 -8.07 -26.39
C GLY A 387 32.84 -7.73 -24.90
N ASP A 388 32.34 -6.54 -24.54
CA ASP A 388 32.38 -5.99 -23.18
C ASP A 388 30.98 -5.88 -22.55
N GLY A 389 29.91 -5.95 -23.35
CA GLY A 389 28.52 -5.84 -22.92
C GLY A 389 27.55 -5.78 -24.09
N LEU A 390 26.30 -5.36 -23.79
CA LEU A 390 25.25 -5.19 -24.78
C LEU A 390 25.23 -3.76 -25.35
N ASP A 391 25.19 -3.67 -26.67
CA ASP A 391 24.89 -2.45 -27.40
C ASP A 391 23.37 -2.22 -27.51
N PRO A 392 22.92 -0.96 -27.71
CA PRO A 392 21.52 -0.68 -27.95
C PRO A 392 20.95 -1.44 -29.16
N VAL A 393 19.70 -1.88 -29.03
CA VAL A 393 18.91 -2.52 -30.07
C VAL A 393 17.55 -1.81 -30.21
N ALA A 394 16.90 -1.96 -31.35
CA ALA A 394 15.54 -1.46 -31.51
C ALA A 394 14.58 -2.23 -30.57
N PRO A 395 13.72 -1.55 -29.80
CA PRO A 395 12.71 -2.25 -28.99
C PRO A 395 11.68 -2.93 -29.90
N GLY A 396 11.40 -4.20 -29.64
CA GLY A 396 10.41 -4.98 -30.40
C GLY A 396 8.97 -4.84 -29.92
N PHE A 397 8.74 -4.19 -28.77
CA PHE A 397 7.40 -3.91 -28.21
C PHE A 397 7.48 -2.83 -27.11
N SER A 398 6.32 -2.27 -26.76
CA SER A 398 6.06 -1.51 -25.52
C SER A 398 5.10 -2.29 -24.62
N LEU A 399 5.19 -2.08 -23.30
CA LEU A 399 4.19 -2.65 -22.38
C LEU A 399 2.80 -2.08 -22.64
N ASP A 400 2.70 -0.88 -23.20
CA ASP A 400 1.44 -0.19 -23.50
C ASP A 400 0.89 -0.54 -24.90
N ASP A 401 1.52 -1.47 -25.62
CA ASP A 401 1.01 -1.92 -26.93
C ASP A 401 -0.37 -2.57 -26.77
N GLU A 402 -1.30 -2.32 -27.70
CA GLU A 402 -2.68 -2.85 -27.70
C GLU A 402 -2.76 -4.39 -27.54
N ALA A 403 -1.70 -5.11 -27.95
CA ALA A 403 -1.61 -6.56 -27.78
C ALA A 403 -1.51 -6.98 -26.30
N LEU A 404 -0.91 -6.14 -25.45
CA LEU A 404 -0.83 -6.32 -24.00
C LEU A 404 -1.91 -5.52 -23.28
N CYS A 405 -2.16 -4.30 -23.74
CA CYS A 405 -3.06 -3.33 -23.12
C CYS A 405 -4.24 -2.89 -24.01
N PRO A 406 -5.20 -3.79 -24.31
CA PRO A 406 -6.40 -3.40 -25.03
C PRO A 406 -7.19 -2.28 -24.32
N ARG A 407 -7.55 -1.21 -25.04
CA ARG A 407 -8.17 0.00 -24.46
C ARG A 407 -9.45 -0.25 -23.67
N TRP A 408 -10.23 -1.25 -24.05
CA TRP A 408 -11.49 -1.59 -23.40
C TRP A 408 -11.33 -2.09 -21.96
N ARG A 409 -10.11 -2.52 -21.57
CA ARG A 409 -9.82 -3.01 -20.21
C ARG A 409 -9.78 -1.90 -19.17
N THR A 410 -9.45 -0.68 -19.60
CA THR A 410 -9.37 0.53 -18.77
C THR A 410 -10.60 1.43 -18.93
N GLU A 411 -11.66 0.95 -19.58
CA GLU A 411 -12.93 1.67 -19.68
C GLU A 411 -13.56 1.80 -18.28
N GLU A 412 -13.90 3.03 -17.89
CA GLU A 412 -14.53 3.30 -16.61
C GLU A 412 -16.01 2.85 -16.59
N PRO A 413 -16.48 2.26 -15.48
CA PRO A 413 -17.85 1.80 -15.35
C PRO A 413 -18.96 2.81 -15.66
N GLU A 414 -18.77 4.06 -15.27
CA GLU A 414 -19.74 5.17 -15.34
C GLU A 414 -20.26 5.43 -16.75
N GLY A 415 -19.42 5.19 -17.76
CA GLY A 415 -19.71 5.47 -19.17
C GLY A 415 -20.07 4.25 -20.01
N SER A 416 -20.14 3.04 -19.42
CA SER A 416 -20.18 1.79 -20.20
C SER A 416 -21.43 0.95 -19.97
N ASP A 417 -22.13 0.62 -21.05
CA ASP A 417 -23.24 -0.34 -21.04
C ASP A 417 -22.80 -1.77 -21.39
N ARG A 418 -21.49 -2.05 -21.33
CA ARG A 418 -20.93 -3.38 -21.62
C ARG A 418 -21.55 -4.44 -20.70
N ALA A 419 -22.07 -5.51 -21.28
CA ALA A 419 -22.54 -6.66 -20.53
C ALA A 419 -21.36 -7.44 -19.93
N LEU A 420 -21.50 -7.86 -18.68
CA LEU A 420 -20.49 -8.66 -17.99
C LEU A 420 -20.70 -10.15 -18.26
N PRO A 421 -19.61 -10.94 -18.39
CA PRO A 421 -19.71 -12.40 -18.46
C PRO A 421 -20.40 -12.99 -17.22
N GLU A 422 -21.01 -14.17 -17.36
CA GLU A 422 -21.86 -14.78 -16.30
C GLU A 422 -21.14 -14.91 -14.95
N GLN A 423 -19.88 -15.34 -14.94
CA GLN A 423 -19.09 -15.47 -13.71
C GLN A 423 -18.87 -14.10 -13.03
N ALA A 424 -18.56 -13.07 -13.82
CA ALA A 424 -18.42 -11.72 -13.32
C ALA A 424 -19.74 -11.13 -12.83
N ARG A 425 -20.84 -11.45 -13.51
CA ARG A 425 -22.19 -11.04 -13.09
C ARG A 425 -22.54 -11.58 -11.71
N GLN A 426 -22.23 -12.85 -11.45
CA GLN A 426 -22.47 -13.47 -10.15
C GLN A 426 -21.54 -12.91 -9.07
N ALA A 427 -20.24 -12.79 -9.36
CA ALA A 427 -19.26 -12.37 -8.36
C ALA A 427 -19.31 -10.88 -8.01
N LEU A 428 -19.67 -10.01 -8.98
CA LEU A 428 -19.76 -8.55 -8.81
C LEU A 428 -21.20 -8.07 -8.58
N GLY A 429 -22.18 -8.98 -8.63
CA GLY A 429 -23.60 -8.69 -8.42
C GLY A 429 -24.22 -7.74 -9.47
N SER A 430 -23.65 -7.65 -10.68
CA SER A 430 -24.16 -6.76 -11.72
C SER A 430 -24.15 -7.39 -13.12
N PRO A 431 -25.22 -7.25 -13.93
CA PRO A 431 -25.24 -7.72 -15.31
C PRO A 431 -24.42 -6.86 -16.27
N THR A 432 -24.17 -5.59 -15.93
CA THR A 432 -23.51 -4.61 -16.79
C THR A 432 -22.41 -3.88 -16.05
N LEU A 433 -21.48 -3.32 -16.83
CA LEU A 433 -20.38 -2.55 -16.29
C LEU A 433 -20.89 -1.26 -15.60
N ALA A 434 -21.86 -0.56 -16.19
CA ALA A 434 -22.61 0.54 -15.57
C ALA A 434 -23.21 0.22 -14.19
N GLY A 435 -23.54 -1.04 -13.92
CA GLY A 435 -24.05 -1.41 -12.59
C GLY A 435 -22.99 -1.43 -11.50
N LEU A 436 -21.71 -1.30 -11.87
CA LEU A 436 -20.58 -1.15 -10.94
C LEU A 436 -20.18 0.31 -10.74
N SER A 437 -20.88 1.27 -11.36
CA SER A 437 -20.58 2.68 -11.16
C SER A 437 -20.67 3.08 -9.69
N ARG A 438 -19.79 4.00 -9.29
CA ARG A 438 -19.81 4.62 -7.96
C ARG A 438 -20.14 6.11 -8.03
N ASP A 439 -19.87 6.74 -9.18
CA ASP A 439 -20.04 8.17 -9.33
C ASP A 439 -21.35 8.54 -10.05
N ALA A 440 -22.36 8.94 -9.27
CA ALA A 440 -23.61 9.51 -9.78
C ALA A 440 -23.38 10.77 -10.64
N ALA A 441 -22.37 11.58 -10.30
CA ALA A 441 -22.08 12.84 -10.96
C ALA A 441 -21.35 12.64 -12.29
N ALA A 442 -20.70 11.51 -12.56
CA ALA A 442 -19.98 11.27 -13.81
C ALA A 442 -20.90 11.38 -15.05
N ARG A 443 -22.07 10.74 -15.02
CA ARG A 443 -23.03 10.82 -16.13
C ARG A 443 -23.60 12.23 -16.31
N ARG A 444 -23.83 12.95 -15.21
CA ARG A 444 -24.27 14.35 -15.22
C ARG A 444 -23.20 15.27 -15.79
N ARG A 445 -21.94 15.10 -15.37
CA ARG A 445 -20.79 15.84 -15.89
C ARG A 445 -20.59 15.59 -17.39
N ALA A 446 -20.62 14.33 -17.83
CA ALA A 446 -20.53 14.01 -19.25
C ALA A 446 -21.70 14.61 -20.07
N LEU A 447 -22.92 14.65 -19.52
CA LEU A 447 -24.04 15.36 -20.15
C LEU A 447 -23.81 16.88 -20.18
N ALA A 448 -23.39 17.47 -19.06
CA ALA A 448 -23.11 18.89 -18.94
C ALA A 448 -21.98 19.35 -19.87
N GLU A 449 -20.89 18.58 -19.98
CA GLU A 449 -19.77 18.83 -20.89
C GLU A 449 -20.21 18.78 -22.36
N ARG A 450 -21.07 17.81 -22.73
CA ARG A 450 -21.66 17.77 -24.09
C ARG A 450 -22.52 19.00 -24.38
N ILE A 451 -23.31 19.45 -23.40
CA ILE A 451 -24.11 20.68 -23.54
C ILE A 451 -23.17 21.88 -23.65
N ALA A 452 -22.15 21.99 -22.79
CA ALA A 452 -21.17 23.06 -22.79
C ALA A 452 -20.39 23.15 -24.11
N ALA A 453 -20.05 22.02 -24.72
CA ALA A 453 -19.39 21.96 -26.02
C ALA A 453 -20.25 22.52 -27.17
N GLY A 454 -21.57 22.57 -27.00
CA GLY A 454 -22.50 23.20 -27.93
C GLY A 454 -22.69 24.71 -27.72
N LEU A 455 -22.10 25.30 -26.67
CA LEU A 455 -22.24 26.71 -26.32
C LEU A 455 -21.19 27.58 -27.00
N GLY A 456 -21.55 28.83 -27.28
CA GLY A 456 -20.67 29.84 -27.87
C GLY A 456 -21.30 30.61 -29.02
N GLY A 457 -20.51 31.48 -29.65
CA GLY A 457 -20.98 32.35 -30.73
C GLY A 457 -21.61 33.63 -30.18
N SER A 458 -22.94 33.68 -30.08
CA SER A 458 -23.68 34.85 -29.55
C SER A 458 -24.58 34.44 -28.38
N CYS A 459 -24.90 35.39 -27.51
CA CYS A 459 -25.85 35.16 -26.41
C CYS A 459 -27.19 34.60 -26.92
N GLU A 460 -27.73 35.14 -28.02
CA GLU A 460 -28.97 34.64 -28.66
C GLU A 460 -28.85 33.18 -29.10
N SER A 461 -27.72 32.81 -29.70
CA SER A 461 -27.45 31.42 -30.12
C SER A 461 -27.37 30.48 -28.93
N SER A 462 -26.67 30.89 -27.87
CA SER A 462 -26.54 30.10 -26.63
C SER A 462 -27.89 29.91 -25.93
N VAL A 463 -28.71 30.97 -25.81
CA VAL A 463 -30.07 30.87 -25.23
C VAL A 463 -30.97 29.97 -26.06
N SER A 464 -30.96 30.12 -27.39
CA SER A 464 -31.74 29.26 -28.28
C SER A 464 -31.33 27.80 -28.19
N PHE A 465 -30.03 27.52 -28.07
CA PHE A 465 -29.50 26.16 -27.90
C PHE A 465 -29.93 25.55 -26.56
N LEU A 466 -29.74 26.28 -25.45
CA LEU A 466 -30.08 25.81 -24.11
C LEU A 466 -31.59 25.55 -23.97
N MET A 467 -32.44 26.44 -24.48
CA MET A 467 -33.90 26.26 -24.48
C MET A 467 -34.32 25.04 -25.29
N GLY A 468 -33.67 24.77 -26.42
CA GLY A 468 -33.89 23.55 -27.21
C GLY A 468 -33.39 22.28 -26.52
N ALA A 469 -32.32 22.37 -25.72
CA ALA A 469 -31.77 21.25 -24.97
C ALA A 469 -32.65 20.84 -23.78
N LEU A 470 -33.34 21.79 -23.13
CA LEU A 470 -34.15 21.55 -21.93
C LEU A 470 -35.21 20.44 -22.08
N ASP A 471 -35.81 20.31 -23.27
CA ASP A 471 -36.83 19.31 -23.55
C ASP A 471 -36.27 17.88 -23.62
N GLY A 472 -34.96 17.72 -23.86
CA GLY A 472 -34.29 16.43 -24.01
C GLY A 472 -33.40 16.02 -22.82
N ILE A 473 -33.29 16.85 -21.79
CA ILE A 473 -32.53 16.51 -20.57
C ILE A 473 -33.47 15.77 -19.64
N ASP A 474 -33.16 14.53 -19.25
CA ASP A 474 -33.94 13.76 -18.28
C ASP A 474 -33.57 14.10 -16.82
N ASP A 475 -32.29 14.30 -16.55
CA ASP A 475 -31.76 14.53 -15.20
C ASP A 475 -32.24 15.88 -14.63
N PRO A 476 -32.92 15.89 -13.46
CA PRO A 476 -33.51 17.10 -12.89
C PRO A 476 -32.46 18.16 -12.50
N GLU A 477 -31.29 17.75 -12.05
CA GLU A 477 -30.24 18.65 -11.57
C GLU A 477 -29.51 19.31 -12.75
N VAL A 478 -29.21 18.54 -13.81
CA VAL A 478 -28.69 19.11 -15.07
C VAL A 478 -29.72 20.07 -15.70
N ARG A 479 -31.01 19.69 -15.67
CA ARG A 479 -32.09 20.53 -16.22
C ARG A 479 -32.22 21.85 -15.45
N GLU A 480 -32.12 21.82 -14.11
CA GLU A 480 -32.12 23.03 -13.29
C GLU A 480 -30.90 23.90 -13.56
N ALA A 481 -29.70 23.33 -13.63
CA ALA A 481 -28.47 24.07 -13.96
C ALA A 481 -28.57 24.77 -15.32
N VAL A 482 -29.12 24.08 -16.33
CA VAL A 482 -29.36 24.67 -17.66
C VAL A 482 -30.40 25.79 -17.60
N ARG A 483 -31.50 25.63 -16.85
CA ARG A 483 -32.48 26.71 -16.65
C ARG A 483 -31.86 27.92 -15.95
N GLY A 484 -31.11 27.70 -14.88
CA GLY A 484 -30.42 28.77 -14.15
C GLY A 484 -29.47 29.55 -15.04
N LEU A 485 -28.72 28.87 -15.93
CA LEU A 485 -27.88 29.56 -16.89
C LEU A 485 -28.69 30.41 -17.90
N VAL A 486 -29.84 29.91 -18.37
CA VAL A 486 -30.73 30.69 -19.24
C VAL A 486 -31.19 31.97 -18.53
N ASP A 487 -31.63 31.87 -17.27
CA ASP A 487 -32.11 33.02 -16.50
C ASP A 487 -31.01 34.08 -16.31
N VAL A 488 -29.82 33.65 -15.91
CA VAL A 488 -28.63 34.51 -15.72
C VAL A 488 -28.20 35.18 -17.03
N LEU A 489 -28.31 34.49 -18.17
CA LEU A 489 -28.05 35.08 -19.49
C LEU A 489 -29.10 36.12 -19.90
N LEU A 490 -30.38 35.87 -19.59
CA LEU A 490 -31.47 36.81 -19.84
C LEU A 490 -31.37 38.06 -18.97
N GLU A 491 -30.89 37.91 -17.73
CA GLU A 491 -30.62 39.02 -16.81
C GLU A 491 -29.35 39.81 -17.17
N GLY A 492 -28.50 39.27 -18.05
CA GLY A 492 -27.24 39.90 -18.48
C GLY A 492 -26.14 39.88 -17.42
N THR A 493 -26.22 38.95 -16.45
CA THR A 493 -25.24 38.82 -15.35
C THR A 493 -24.01 38.00 -15.75
N VAL A 494 -24.12 37.17 -16.78
CA VAL A 494 -23.01 36.44 -17.42
C VAL A 494 -22.87 36.89 -18.87
N ASP A 495 -21.64 37.07 -19.35
CA ASP A 495 -21.37 37.34 -20.76
C ASP A 495 -21.66 36.09 -21.60
N GLY A 496 -22.76 36.12 -22.36
CA GLY A 496 -23.15 35.04 -23.27
C GLY A 496 -22.20 34.82 -24.46
N CYS A 497 -21.13 35.61 -24.57
CA CYS A 497 -20.05 35.41 -25.53
C CYS A 497 -18.78 34.79 -24.89
N ASP A 498 -18.73 34.62 -23.57
CA ASP A 498 -17.62 33.96 -22.86
C ASP A 498 -17.86 32.44 -22.76
N PRO A 499 -17.15 31.62 -23.56
CA PRO A 499 -17.34 30.17 -23.55
C PRO A 499 -16.98 29.54 -22.21
N MET A 500 -16.05 30.14 -21.45
CA MET A 500 -15.63 29.63 -20.16
C MET A 500 -16.71 29.90 -19.10
N ALA A 501 -17.27 31.10 -19.06
CA ALA A 501 -18.35 31.43 -18.13
C ALA A 501 -19.60 30.57 -18.40
N LEU A 502 -19.92 30.35 -19.68
CA LEU A 502 -21.00 29.45 -20.11
C LEU A 502 -20.74 27.99 -19.71
N ALA A 503 -19.53 27.49 -19.94
CA ALA A 503 -19.15 26.12 -19.56
C ALA A 503 -19.21 25.91 -18.04
N VAL A 504 -18.71 26.85 -17.24
CA VAL A 504 -18.79 26.79 -15.77
C VAL A 504 -20.25 26.80 -15.30
N GLY A 505 -21.11 27.58 -15.94
CA GLY A 505 -22.54 27.67 -15.60
C GLY A 505 -23.30 26.35 -15.78
N VAL A 506 -22.95 25.53 -16.79
CA VAL A 506 -23.58 24.23 -17.02
C VAL A 506 -22.88 23.08 -16.27
N THR A 507 -21.58 23.19 -16.02
CA THR A 507 -20.78 22.08 -15.42
C THR A 507 -20.84 22.01 -13.89
N ARG A 508 -21.32 23.06 -13.21
CA ARG A 508 -21.60 23.04 -11.77
C ARG A 508 -22.89 22.27 -11.44
N VAL A 509 -22.84 20.96 -11.61
CA VAL A 509 -23.96 20.04 -11.33
C VAL A 509 -23.70 19.29 -10.03
N ASP A 510 -23.92 19.95 -8.90
CA ASP A 510 -24.07 19.35 -7.56
C ASP A 510 -24.41 20.47 -6.56
N ALA A 511 -25.70 20.77 -6.40
CA ALA A 511 -26.14 21.89 -5.55
C ALA A 511 -25.76 21.69 -4.08
N VAL A 512 -25.69 20.43 -3.63
CA VAL A 512 -25.31 20.07 -2.26
C VAL A 512 -23.83 20.32 -2.04
N ARG A 513 -22.95 19.96 -2.99
CA ARG A 513 -21.52 20.28 -2.92
C ARG A 513 -21.27 21.78 -2.82
N ASP A 514 -21.98 22.58 -3.60
CA ASP A 514 -21.81 24.04 -3.57
C ASP A 514 -22.29 24.63 -2.23
N ALA A 515 -23.37 24.09 -1.66
CA ALA A 515 -23.82 24.45 -0.31
C ALA A 515 -22.81 24.03 0.76
N MET A 516 -22.21 22.84 0.65
CA MET A 516 -21.15 22.37 1.55
C MET A 516 -19.92 23.29 1.52
N ALA A 517 -19.54 23.80 0.35
CA ALA A 517 -18.45 24.77 0.23
C ALA A 517 -18.75 26.09 0.94
N ARG A 518 -19.98 26.61 0.82
CA ARG A 518 -20.42 27.82 1.55
C ARG A 518 -20.52 27.56 3.05
N ALA A 519 -21.08 26.43 3.46
CA ALA A 519 -21.17 26.01 4.85
C ALA A 519 -19.79 25.91 5.51
N ALA A 520 -18.79 25.38 4.79
CA ALA A 520 -17.41 25.37 5.26
C ALA A 520 -16.90 26.79 5.53
N ALA A 521 -17.19 27.78 4.69
CA ALA A 521 -16.82 29.17 4.93
C ALA A 521 -17.49 29.76 6.19
N HIS A 522 -18.76 29.45 6.42
CA HIS A 522 -19.46 29.84 7.65
C HIS A 522 -18.86 29.21 8.91
N ILE A 523 -18.51 27.92 8.85
CA ILE A 523 -17.84 27.21 9.96
C ILE A 523 -16.49 27.85 10.29
N HIS A 524 -15.68 28.20 9.29
CA HIS A 524 -14.42 28.92 9.51
C HIS A 524 -14.65 30.31 10.13
N GLY A 525 -15.78 30.95 9.81
CA GLY A 525 -16.23 32.18 10.44
C GLY A 525 -16.85 32.01 11.85
N GLY A 526 -17.00 30.78 12.34
CA GLY A 526 -17.63 30.47 13.62
C GLY A 526 -19.17 30.49 13.61
N ASP A 527 -19.79 30.57 12.43
CA ASP A 527 -21.25 30.63 12.27
C ASP A 527 -21.82 29.26 11.89
N GLY A 528 -21.96 28.39 12.87
CA GLY A 528 -22.55 27.06 12.67
C GLY A 528 -24.04 27.09 12.29
N ALA A 529 -24.77 28.16 12.65
CA ALA A 529 -26.19 28.28 12.34
C ALA A 529 -26.42 28.63 10.86
N ALA A 530 -25.63 29.56 10.31
CA ALA A 530 -25.64 29.83 8.87
C ALA A 530 -25.22 28.60 8.06
N ALA A 531 -24.17 27.89 8.53
CA ALA A 531 -23.73 26.64 7.90
C ALA A 531 -24.85 25.58 7.88
N LEU A 532 -25.56 25.40 8.99
CA LEU A 532 -26.68 24.47 9.10
C LEU A 532 -27.81 24.84 8.14
N SER A 533 -28.19 26.12 8.10
CA SER A 533 -29.25 26.63 7.22
C SER A 533 -28.93 26.38 5.73
N GLU A 534 -27.71 26.69 5.29
CA GLU A 534 -27.26 26.48 3.90
C GLU A 534 -27.38 25.01 3.47
N VAL A 535 -26.91 24.09 4.31
CA VAL A 535 -26.91 22.66 3.99
C VAL A 535 -28.32 22.09 4.03
N GLN A 536 -29.13 22.46 5.02
CA GLN A 536 -30.52 21.99 5.12
C GLN A 536 -31.37 22.47 3.94
N GLU A 537 -31.20 23.72 3.51
CA GLU A 537 -31.91 24.25 2.35
C GLU A 537 -31.54 23.46 1.07
N ALA A 538 -30.25 23.16 0.88
CA ALA A 538 -29.81 22.38 -0.27
C ALA A 538 -30.31 20.93 -0.24
N LEU A 539 -30.30 20.27 0.93
CA LEU A 539 -30.85 18.92 1.10
C LEU A 539 -32.35 18.87 0.82
N ALA A 540 -33.11 19.85 1.33
CA ALA A 540 -34.56 19.94 1.11
C ALA A 540 -34.92 20.24 -0.34
N ARG A 541 -34.18 21.14 -1.00
CA ARG A 541 -34.40 21.50 -2.41
C ARG A 541 -34.21 20.31 -3.34
N THR A 542 -33.25 19.45 -3.03
CA THR A 542 -32.85 18.30 -3.86
C THR A 542 -33.55 17.00 -3.48
N GLU A 543 -34.31 16.96 -2.38
CA GLU A 543 -34.93 15.74 -1.82
C GLU A 543 -35.84 15.03 -2.83
N ALA A 544 -36.65 15.78 -3.58
CA ALA A 544 -37.57 15.24 -4.57
C ALA A 544 -36.87 14.55 -5.76
N TRP A 545 -35.56 14.74 -5.94
CA TRP A 545 -34.78 14.15 -7.03
C TRP A 545 -34.07 12.86 -6.60
N VAL A 546 -34.12 12.52 -5.31
CA VAL A 546 -33.46 11.32 -4.78
C VAL A 546 -34.42 10.14 -4.95
N PRO A 547 -34.06 9.14 -5.79
CA PRO A 547 -34.88 7.95 -5.93
C PRO A 547 -34.93 7.16 -4.62
N GLU A 548 -36.03 6.43 -4.41
CA GLU A 548 -36.12 5.47 -3.32
C GLU A 548 -35.02 4.41 -3.44
N GLY A 549 -34.39 4.06 -2.31
CA GLY A 549 -33.29 3.09 -2.30
C GLY A 549 -31.97 3.61 -2.88
N ALA A 550 -31.83 4.92 -3.10
CA ALA A 550 -30.58 5.50 -3.55
C ALA A 550 -29.42 5.27 -2.55
N ARG A 551 -28.21 5.11 -3.08
CA ARG A 551 -26.98 4.83 -2.33
C ARG A 551 -25.83 5.71 -2.78
N CYS A 552 -24.83 5.82 -1.93
CA CYS A 552 -23.52 6.36 -2.22
C CYS A 552 -22.50 5.24 -2.00
N PHE A 553 -21.45 5.21 -2.82
CA PHE A 553 -20.32 4.31 -2.65
C PHE A 553 -19.04 5.11 -2.86
N SER A 554 -18.10 4.96 -1.94
CA SER A 554 -16.80 5.64 -2.00
C SER A 554 -15.89 5.00 -3.04
N ASN A 555 -16.06 3.70 -3.30
CA ASN A 555 -15.23 2.92 -4.22
C ASN A 555 -15.97 1.71 -4.83
N TYR A 556 -15.33 1.02 -5.78
CA TYR A 556 -15.91 -0.15 -6.46
C TYR A 556 -16.00 -1.39 -5.56
N VAL A 557 -15.25 -1.43 -4.44
CA VAL A 557 -15.33 -2.53 -3.46
C VAL A 557 -16.68 -2.48 -2.75
N GLU A 558 -17.05 -1.33 -2.22
CA GLU A 558 -18.35 -1.12 -1.54
C GLU A 558 -19.51 -1.37 -2.50
N ARG A 559 -19.43 -0.85 -3.73
CA ARG A 559 -20.46 -1.10 -4.75
C ARG A 559 -20.62 -2.60 -5.03
N SER A 560 -19.52 -3.32 -5.18
CA SER A 560 -19.54 -4.76 -5.45
C SER A 560 -20.05 -5.56 -4.25
N LEU A 561 -19.66 -5.19 -3.03
CA LEU A 561 -20.14 -5.79 -1.79
C LEU A 561 -21.63 -5.55 -1.58
N TYR A 562 -22.10 -4.33 -1.80
CA TYR A 562 -23.52 -4.01 -1.72
C TYR A 562 -24.32 -4.86 -2.69
N ASN A 563 -23.96 -4.85 -3.97
CA ASN A 563 -24.65 -5.63 -5.00
C ASN A 563 -24.73 -7.12 -4.66
N ARG A 564 -23.70 -7.66 -4.01
CA ARG A 564 -23.58 -9.09 -3.71
C ARG A 564 -24.20 -9.52 -2.39
N LEU A 565 -24.14 -8.66 -1.37
CA LEU A 565 -24.51 -9.03 0.01
C LEU A 565 -25.81 -8.38 0.48
N GLU A 566 -26.19 -7.21 -0.05
CA GLU A 566 -27.34 -6.44 0.43
C GLU A 566 -28.36 -6.07 -0.65
N GLY A 567 -27.93 -6.01 -1.92
CA GLY A 567 -28.78 -5.68 -3.04
C GLY A 567 -29.84 -6.75 -3.29
N ALA A 568 -31.04 -6.33 -3.71
CA ALA A 568 -32.03 -7.26 -4.22
C ALA A 568 -31.56 -7.89 -5.54
N ASP A 569 -31.81 -9.18 -5.74
CA ASP A 569 -31.33 -9.95 -6.90
C ASP A 569 -31.54 -9.20 -8.24
N GLY A 570 -30.45 -8.73 -8.83
CA GLY A 570 -30.43 -8.05 -10.13
C GLY A 570 -30.88 -6.59 -10.13
N ALA A 571 -31.24 -6.01 -8.98
CA ALA A 571 -31.59 -4.59 -8.86
C ALA A 571 -30.34 -3.73 -8.59
N GLN A 572 -30.12 -2.72 -9.41
CA GLN A 572 -29.02 -1.77 -9.22
C GLN A 572 -29.53 -0.58 -8.40
N ALA A 573 -28.95 -0.36 -7.20
CA ALA A 573 -29.31 0.81 -6.40
C ALA A 573 -28.97 2.09 -7.18
N PRO A 574 -29.91 3.05 -7.30
CA PRO A 574 -29.65 4.37 -7.86
C PRO A 574 -28.53 5.08 -7.09
N LEU A 575 -27.75 5.91 -7.75
CA LEU A 575 -26.61 6.59 -7.11
C LEU A 575 -26.95 8.04 -6.78
N VAL A 576 -26.46 8.52 -5.64
CA VAL A 576 -26.37 9.95 -5.31
C VAL A 576 -24.91 10.38 -5.14
N PRO A 577 -24.59 11.68 -5.35
CA PRO A 577 -23.24 12.18 -5.12
C PRO A 577 -22.79 12.04 -3.65
N ALA A 578 -21.50 11.83 -3.43
CA ALA A 578 -20.89 11.75 -2.09
C ALA A 578 -21.05 13.02 -1.24
N SER A 579 -21.26 14.17 -1.89
CA SER A 579 -21.60 15.43 -1.23
C SER A 579 -22.86 15.33 -0.36
N ARG A 580 -23.82 14.48 -0.75
CA ARG A 580 -25.06 14.27 0.02
C ARG A 580 -24.80 13.52 1.33
N LEU A 581 -23.96 12.48 1.30
CA LEU A 581 -23.52 11.79 2.51
C LEU A 581 -22.84 12.78 3.47
N ALA A 582 -21.87 13.54 2.95
CA ALA A 582 -21.14 14.54 3.73
C ALA A 582 -22.08 15.62 4.33
N ALA A 583 -23.10 16.04 3.58
CA ALA A 583 -24.12 16.98 4.06
C ALA A 583 -24.93 16.40 5.22
N HIS A 584 -25.40 15.16 5.14
CA HIS A 584 -26.11 14.53 6.27
C HIS A 584 -25.22 14.40 7.53
N LEU A 585 -23.95 14.03 7.39
CA LEU A 585 -23.00 13.95 8.51
C LEU A 585 -22.76 15.32 9.16
N LEU A 586 -22.58 16.36 8.35
CA LEU A 586 -22.39 17.72 8.84
C LEU A 586 -23.65 18.24 9.54
N THR A 587 -24.83 18.06 8.92
CA THR A 587 -26.11 18.46 9.52
C THR A 587 -26.36 17.73 10.84
N SER A 588 -26.09 16.43 10.91
CA SER A 588 -26.19 15.66 12.16
C SER A 588 -25.32 16.27 13.27
N SER A 589 -24.07 16.57 12.95
CA SER A 589 -23.11 17.16 13.90
C SER A 589 -23.52 18.57 14.37
N LEU A 590 -24.00 19.42 13.45
CA LEU A 590 -24.44 20.78 13.78
C LEU A 590 -25.73 20.78 14.63
N LEU A 591 -26.71 19.94 14.28
CA LEU A 591 -27.95 19.81 15.05
C LEU A 591 -27.67 19.32 16.48
N ALA A 592 -26.78 18.33 16.61
CA ALA A 592 -26.30 17.85 17.90
C ALA A 592 -25.70 18.96 18.76
N ALA A 593 -24.86 19.82 18.16
CA ALA A 593 -24.24 20.96 18.86
C ALA A 593 -25.28 22.01 19.31
N THR A 594 -26.39 22.14 18.58
CA THR A 594 -27.50 23.05 18.94
C THR A 594 -28.53 22.45 19.90
N GLY A 595 -28.39 21.18 20.26
CA GLY A 595 -29.29 20.47 21.17
C GLY A 595 -30.51 19.81 20.51
N ASP A 596 -30.61 19.81 19.17
CA ASP A 596 -31.63 19.06 18.44
C ASP A 596 -31.17 17.60 18.22
N GLY A 597 -31.38 16.77 19.24
CA GLY A 597 -30.98 15.37 19.23
C GLY A 597 -31.77 14.51 18.24
N ASP A 598 -33.06 14.78 18.08
CA ASP A 598 -33.94 14.01 17.18
C ASP A 598 -33.57 14.28 15.71
N GLY A 599 -33.39 15.55 15.35
CA GLY A 599 -32.91 15.95 14.03
C GLY A 599 -31.51 15.38 13.75
N ALA A 600 -30.60 15.47 14.72
CA ALA A 600 -29.25 14.90 14.57
C ALA A 600 -29.27 13.39 14.31
N THR A 601 -30.15 12.66 15.00
CA THR A 601 -30.32 11.21 14.84
C THR A 601 -30.93 10.86 13.48
N ALA A 602 -31.95 11.61 13.03
CA ALA A 602 -32.55 11.41 11.71
C ALA A 602 -31.52 11.58 10.58
N HIS A 603 -30.67 12.61 10.66
CA HIS A 603 -29.61 12.82 9.66
C HIS A 603 -28.49 11.76 9.74
N ALA A 604 -28.15 11.26 10.94
CA ALA A 604 -27.18 10.16 11.08
C ALA A 604 -27.73 8.85 10.47
N PHE A 605 -29.01 8.56 10.65
CA PHE A 605 -29.68 7.43 10.00
C PHE A 605 -29.68 7.57 8.48
N ALA A 606 -30.04 8.76 7.97
CA ALA A 606 -30.02 9.03 6.54
C ALA A 606 -28.60 8.84 5.95
N ALA A 607 -27.55 9.25 6.66
CA ALA A 607 -26.17 9.00 6.25
C ALA A 607 -25.86 7.49 6.15
N ARG A 608 -26.22 6.70 7.18
CA ARG A 608 -26.03 5.23 7.19
C ARG A 608 -26.87 4.50 6.15
N ASP A 609 -28.07 5.03 5.85
CA ASP A 609 -28.92 4.52 4.76
C ASP A 609 -28.33 4.79 3.38
N LEU A 610 -27.68 5.94 3.19
CA LEU A 610 -27.02 6.28 1.94
C LEU A 610 -25.76 5.43 1.71
N ASP A 611 -24.90 5.32 2.72
CA ASP A 611 -23.69 4.51 2.65
C ASP A 611 -23.60 3.57 3.87
N PRO A 612 -23.96 2.28 3.71
CA PRO A 612 -23.90 1.31 4.80
C PRO A 612 -22.47 0.84 5.12
N PHE A 613 -21.47 1.17 4.30
CA PHE A 613 -20.08 0.76 4.51
C PHE A 613 -19.21 1.86 5.12
N ASP A 614 -19.62 3.14 4.99
CA ASP A 614 -18.87 4.27 5.53
C ASP A 614 -18.78 4.23 7.08
N PRO A 615 -17.57 4.15 7.66
CA PRO A 615 -17.41 4.18 9.11
C PRO A 615 -17.96 5.45 9.74
N SER A 616 -17.88 6.59 9.06
CA SER A 616 -18.30 7.89 9.62
C SER A 616 -19.81 7.94 9.88
N ALA A 617 -20.61 7.35 8.99
CA ALA A 617 -22.06 7.23 9.11
C ALA A 617 -22.48 6.39 10.33
N HIS A 618 -21.82 5.25 10.56
CA HIS A 618 -22.06 4.43 11.74
C HIS A 618 -21.61 5.11 13.03
N LEU A 619 -20.46 5.79 13.02
CA LEU A 619 -19.94 6.50 14.18
C LEU A 619 -20.79 7.71 14.56
N ALA A 620 -21.42 8.37 13.60
CA ALA A 620 -22.41 9.41 13.87
C ALA A 620 -23.57 8.84 14.71
N LEU A 621 -24.11 7.67 14.32
CA LEU A 621 -25.16 6.98 15.08
C LEU A 621 -24.68 6.53 16.48
N VAL A 622 -23.48 5.94 16.59
CA VAL A 622 -22.86 5.58 17.88
C VAL A 622 -22.83 6.79 18.81
N ALA A 623 -22.33 7.92 18.32
CA ALA A 623 -22.27 9.15 19.10
C ALA A 623 -23.66 9.68 19.49
N ARG A 624 -24.72 9.42 18.71
CA ARG A 624 -26.10 9.81 19.06
C ARG A 624 -26.66 8.91 20.14
N TYR A 625 -26.49 7.60 20.03
CA TYR A 625 -26.92 6.65 21.05
C TYR A 625 -26.19 6.86 22.38
N GLU A 626 -24.90 7.17 22.37
CA GLU A 626 -24.16 7.57 23.58
C GLU A 626 -24.77 8.81 24.24
N ALA A 627 -25.12 9.84 23.46
CA ALA A 627 -25.73 11.06 23.98
C ALA A 627 -27.13 10.80 24.57
N LEU A 628 -27.86 9.81 24.05
CA LEU A 628 -29.15 9.36 24.57
C LEU A 628 -29.03 8.39 25.76
N GLY A 629 -27.83 7.90 26.05
CA GLY A 629 -27.58 6.86 27.06
C GLY A 629 -27.99 5.45 26.62
N ASP A 630 -28.26 5.23 25.34
CA ASP A 630 -28.61 3.92 24.76
C ASP A 630 -27.35 3.18 24.31
N ILE A 631 -26.53 2.77 25.28
CA ILE A 631 -25.28 2.06 25.02
C ILE A 631 -25.48 0.74 24.25
N PRO A 632 -26.55 -0.05 24.49
CA PRO A 632 -26.83 -1.23 23.67
C PRO A 632 -26.98 -0.93 22.17
N MET A 633 -27.68 0.14 21.80
CA MET A 633 -27.79 0.55 20.39
C MET A 633 -26.48 1.09 19.82
N ALA A 634 -25.67 1.76 20.65
CA ALA A 634 -24.31 2.18 20.25
C ALA A 634 -23.44 0.95 19.93
N ILE A 635 -23.47 -0.07 20.80
CA ILE A 635 -22.78 -1.35 20.58
C ILE A 635 -23.28 -2.04 19.31
N SER A 636 -24.61 -2.10 19.11
CA SER A 636 -25.21 -2.67 17.89
C SER A 636 -24.70 -1.97 16.63
N SER A 637 -24.61 -0.64 16.65
CA SER A 637 -24.10 0.13 15.50
C SER A 637 -22.63 -0.15 15.21
N CYS A 638 -21.80 -0.39 16.23
CA CYS A 638 -20.41 -0.85 16.04
C CYS A 638 -20.36 -2.27 15.44
N CYS A 639 -21.22 -3.18 15.89
CA CYS A 639 -21.32 -4.52 15.33
C CYS A 639 -21.78 -4.48 13.86
N ASP A 640 -22.79 -3.66 13.52
CA ASP A 640 -23.28 -3.50 12.15
C ASP A 640 -22.18 -3.02 11.19
N LEU A 641 -21.30 -2.12 11.66
CA LEU A 641 -20.11 -1.71 10.93
C LEU A 641 -19.10 -2.86 10.78
N LEU A 642 -18.83 -3.61 11.84
CA LEU A 642 -17.91 -4.77 11.80
C LEU A 642 -18.38 -5.87 10.86
N GLU A 643 -19.70 -6.07 10.71
CA GLU A 643 -20.25 -7.03 9.75
C GLU A 643 -19.88 -6.69 8.30
N ARG A 644 -19.75 -5.39 8.00
CA ARG A 644 -19.57 -4.83 6.65
C ARG A 644 -18.14 -4.40 6.35
N ALA A 645 -17.32 -4.20 7.38
CA ALA A 645 -15.95 -3.72 7.23
C ALA A 645 -15.13 -4.66 6.33
N TYR A 646 -14.60 -4.10 5.24
CA TYR A 646 -13.77 -4.80 4.26
C TYR A 646 -12.31 -4.33 4.27
N ASP A 647 -12.00 -3.26 5.00
CA ASP A 647 -10.67 -2.69 5.13
C ASP A 647 -10.22 -2.62 6.60
N PRO A 648 -8.90 -2.59 6.87
CA PRO A 648 -8.38 -2.52 8.23
C PRO A 648 -8.77 -1.25 9.00
N THR A 649 -8.98 -0.11 8.33
CA THR A 649 -9.30 1.17 8.98
C THR A 649 -10.71 1.15 9.54
N GLY A 650 -11.69 0.76 8.72
CA GLY A 650 -13.08 0.62 9.16
C GLY A 650 -13.22 -0.36 10.33
N ALA A 651 -12.59 -1.53 10.23
CA ALA A 651 -12.60 -2.53 11.29
C ALA A 651 -11.92 -2.04 12.58
N ALA A 652 -10.75 -1.38 12.48
CA ALA A 652 -10.02 -0.90 13.65
C ALA A 652 -10.80 0.15 14.43
N VAL A 653 -11.41 1.12 13.74
CA VAL A 653 -12.21 2.16 14.41
C VAL A 653 -13.44 1.55 15.09
N ALA A 654 -14.11 0.59 14.46
CA ALA A 654 -15.26 -0.09 15.04
C ALA A 654 -14.89 -0.89 16.30
N TYR A 655 -13.79 -1.66 16.26
CA TYR A 655 -13.27 -2.37 17.44
C TYR A 655 -12.85 -1.42 18.56
N TYR A 656 -12.16 -0.32 18.23
CA TYR A 656 -11.77 0.69 19.21
C TYR A 656 -13.00 1.27 19.94
N ARG A 657 -14.03 1.68 19.19
CA ARG A 657 -15.25 2.24 19.79
C ARG A 657 -16.03 1.20 20.59
N LEU A 658 -16.16 -0.02 20.08
CA LEU A 658 -16.78 -1.12 20.80
C LEU A 658 -16.04 -1.43 22.11
N ALA A 659 -14.71 -1.39 22.11
CA ALA A 659 -13.90 -1.59 23.31
C ALA A 659 -14.21 -0.54 24.39
N PHE A 660 -14.26 0.73 23.98
CA PHE A 660 -14.59 1.84 24.87
C PHE A 660 -16.00 1.71 25.46
N LEU A 661 -17.01 1.39 24.64
CA LEU A 661 -18.39 1.18 25.09
C LEU A 661 -18.50 -0.03 26.04
N SER A 662 -17.82 -1.14 25.71
CA SER A 662 -17.82 -2.35 26.54
C SER A 662 -17.15 -2.11 27.90
N TRP A 663 -16.12 -1.26 27.94
CA TRP A 663 -15.49 -0.84 29.19
C TRP A 663 -16.46 -0.05 30.07
N GLN A 664 -17.27 0.85 29.49
CA GLN A 664 -18.28 1.60 30.24
C GLN A 664 -19.37 0.69 30.84
N GLU A 665 -19.80 -0.33 30.09
CA GLU A 665 -20.78 -1.32 30.55
C GLU A 665 -20.18 -2.36 31.53
N GLY A 666 -18.85 -2.41 31.65
CA GLY A 666 -18.14 -3.30 32.57
C GLY A 666 -17.79 -4.68 32.02
N ASP A 667 -17.95 -4.94 30.71
CA ASP A 667 -17.42 -6.15 30.07
C ASP A 667 -15.93 -5.97 29.73
N LEU A 668 -15.09 -6.07 30.76
CA LEU A 668 -13.65 -5.80 30.67
C LEU A 668 -12.92 -6.80 29.76
N GLU A 669 -13.40 -8.05 29.70
CA GLU A 669 -12.84 -9.09 28.83
C GLU A 669 -13.09 -8.76 27.35
N LEU A 670 -14.30 -8.30 27.01
CA LEU A 670 -14.60 -7.84 25.65
C LEU A 670 -13.83 -6.57 25.29
N ALA A 671 -13.73 -5.62 26.22
CA ALA A 671 -12.97 -4.38 26.00
C ALA A 671 -11.49 -4.66 25.66
N ASP A 672 -10.83 -5.51 26.45
CA ASP A 672 -9.45 -5.93 26.20
C ASP A 672 -9.29 -6.62 24.83
N ALA A 673 -10.16 -7.58 24.52
CA ALA A 673 -10.14 -8.29 23.25
C ALA A 673 -10.31 -7.35 22.04
N CYS A 674 -11.25 -6.40 22.12
CA CYS A 674 -11.52 -5.42 21.08
C CYS A 674 -10.35 -4.43 20.89
N TYR A 675 -9.74 -3.90 21.97
CA TYR A 675 -8.56 -3.05 21.84
C TYR A 675 -7.40 -3.80 21.19
N ARG A 676 -7.11 -5.03 21.61
CA ARG A 676 -6.06 -5.86 21.01
C ARG A 676 -6.33 -6.12 19.52
N ARG A 677 -7.59 -6.35 19.15
CA ARG A 677 -7.98 -6.51 17.74
C ARG A 677 -7.76 -5.22 16.94
N SER A 678 -8.14 -4.06 17.48
CA SER A 678 -7.87 -2.76 16.86
C SER A 678 -6.36 -2.49 16.69
N ILE A 679 -5.53 -2.85 17.68
CA ILE A 679 -4.07 -2.65 17.63
C ILE A 679 -3.44 -3.55 16.56
N ALA A 680 -3.88 -4.81 16.47
CA ALA A 680 -3.35 -5.79 15.52
C ALA A 680 -3.54 -5.38 14.04
N LEU A 681 -4.53 -4.53 13.74
CA LEU A 681 -4.77 -4.00 12.40
C LEU A 681 -3.78 -2.90 11.98
N ASN A 682 -2.93 -2.42 12.90
CA ASN A 682 -1.83 -1.48 12.66
C ASN A 682 -2.24 -0.21 11.89
N THR A 683 -3.39 0.35 12.25
CA THR A 683 -3.91 1.62 11.72
C THR A 683 -3.55 2.78 12.64
N PRO A 684 -3.76 4.05 12.25
CA PRO A 684 -3.52 5.19 13.14
C PRO A 684 -4.27 5.10 14.50
N CYS A 685 -5.37 4.35 14.58
CA CYS A 685 -6.10 4.09 15.83
C CYS A 685 -5.31 3.25 16.84
N ALA A 686 -4.30 2.48 16.42
CA ALA A 686 -3.54 1.59 17.29
C ALA A 686 -2.87 2.31 18.46
N LEU A 687 -2.42 3.56 18.27
CA LEU A 687 -1.81 4.36 19.34
C LEU A 687 -2.82 4.66 20.46
N ILE A 688 -4.00 5.16 20.11
CA ILE A 688 -5.05 5.54 21.08
C ILE A 688 -5.57 4.28 21.76
N ALA A 689 -5.85 3.23 21.01
CA ALA A 689 -6.26 1.92 21.54
C ALA A 689 -5.21 1.35 22.52
N SER A 690 -3.91 1.48 22.25
CA SER A 690 -2.84 1.01 23.14
C SER A 690 -2.79 1.78 24.47
N LEU A 691 -3.02 3.10 24.44
CA LEU A 691 -3.06 3.93 25.64
C LEU A 691 -4.27 3.58 26.52
N GLU A 692 -5.44 3.41 25.92
CA GLU A 692 -6.66 3.05 26.64
C GLU A 692 -6.63 1.61 27.16
N LEU A 693 -6.08 0.66 26.39
CA LEU A 693 -5.82 -0.70 26.86
C LEU A 693 -4.87 -0.71 28.07
N SER A 694 -3.79 0.06 28.02
CA SER A 694 -2.86 0.17 29.16
C SER A 694 -3.55 0.72 30.42
N ALA A 695 -4.50 1.65 30.25
CA ALA A 695 -5.28 2.20 31.35
C ALA A 695 -6.30 1.19 31.90
N LEU A 696 -6.90 0.37 31.04
CA LEU A 696 -7.79 -0.73 31.42
C LEU A 696 -7.04 -1.80 32.22
N GLU A 697 -5.87 -2.26 31.73
CA GLU A 697 -5.04 -3.28 32.38
C GLU A 697 -4.44 -2.82 33.72
N ALA A 698 -4.33 -1.51 33.94
CA ALA A 698 -3.90 -0.96 35.22
C ALA A 698 -4.98 -1.06 36.32
N GLN A 699 -6.23 -1.39 35.98
CA GLN A 699 -7.31 -1.55 36.96
C GLN A 699 -7.20 -2.89 37.71
N GLU A 700 -7.46 -2.89 39.02
CA GLU A 700 -7.42 -4.12 39.82
C GLU A 700 -8.46 -5.14 39.34
N GLY A 701 -8.01 -6.37 39.06
CA GLY A 701 -8.90 -7.48 38.68
C GLY A 701 -9.10 -7.69 37.18
N VAL A 702 -8.45 -6.89 36.33
CA VAL A 702 -8.45 -7.12 34.87
C VAL A 702 -7.33 -8.08 34.50
N ALA A 703 -7.69 -9.21 33.89
CA ALA A 703 -6.72 -10.14 33.32
C ALA A 703 -6.64 -9.91 31.81
N PRO A 704 -5.43 -9.71 31.23
CA PRO A 704 -5.28 -9.49 29.80
C PRO A 704 -5.71 -10.73 29.03
N VAL A 705 -6.41 -10.54 27.90
CA VAL A 705 -6.81 -11.65 27.03
C VAL A 705 -5.57 -12.16 26.29
N PRO A 706 -5.22 -13.45 26.42
CA PRO A 706 -4.06 -14.02 25.73
C PRO A 706 -4.16 -13.84 24.20
N GLU A 707 -3.02 -13.69 23.54
CA GLU A 707 -2.96 -13.73 22.07
C GLU A 707 -3.56 -15.03 21.52
N GLY A 708 -4.45 -14.90 20.52
CA GLY A 708 -5.17 -16.01 19.91
C GLY A 708 -6.55 -16.28 20.54
N GLU A 709 -6.81 -15.81 21.76
CA GLU A 709 -8.11 -16.00 22.45
C GLU A 709 -9.14 -14.90 22.13
N GLN A 710 -8.70 -13.78 21.51
CA GLN A 710 -9.58 -12.64 21.19
C GLN A 710 -10.79 -13.09 20.37
N GLY A 711 -10.58 -13.90 19.33
CA GLY A 711 -11.68 -14.39 18.47
C GLY A 711 -12.74 -15.20 19.23
N ARG A 712 -12.34 -15.96 20.26
CA ARG A 712 -13.28 -16.71 21.11
C ARG A 712 -14.12 -15.76 21.97
N VAL A 713 -13.49 -14.72 22.52
CA VAL A 713 -14.19 -13.68 23.31
C VAL A 713 -15.22 -12.97 22.44
N LEU A 714 -14.82 -12.50 21.25
CA LEU A 714 -15.70 -11.84 20.28
C LEU A 714 -16.91 -12.73 19.93
N ALA A 715 -16.65 -13.99 19.55
CA ALA A 715 -17.70 -14.95 19.19
C ALA A 715 -18.69 -15.20 20.34
N SER A 716 -18.22 -15.25 21.59
CA SER A 716 -19.08 -15.48 22.75
C SER A 716 -20.05 -14.33 23.06
N ARG A 717 -19.74 -13.11 22.59
CA ARG A 717 -20.62 -11.92 22.68
C ARG A 717 -21.36 -11.61 21.38
N GLY A 718 -21.22 -12.45 20.35
CA GLY A 718 -21.82 -12.19 19.04
C GLY A 718 -21.20 -11.00 18.31
N VAL A 719 -19.96 -10.61 18.66
CA VAL A 719 -19.25 -9.54 17.96
C VAL A 719 -18.63 -10.13 16.68
N PRO A 720 -18.88 -9.54 15.50
CA PRO A 720 -18.30 -10.03 14.25
C PRO A 720 -16.77 -9.99 14.28
N ASP A 721 -16.14 -11.05 13.79
CA ASP A 721 -14.70 -11.06 13.53
C ASP A 721 -14.44 -10.46 12.15
N ALA A 722 -14.30 -9.14 12.11
CA ALA A 722 -14.12 -8.35 10.91
C ALA A 722 -12.69 -8.47 10.37
N PRO A 723 -12.52 -8.51 9.04
CA PRO A 723 -13.59 -8.63 8.04
C PRO A 723 -14.27 -9.99 8.12
N THR A 724 -15.58 -10.10 7.91
CA THR A 724 -16.28 -11.39 8.04
C THR A 724 -15.88 -12.35 6.91
N GLU A 725 -16.13 -13.66 7.08
CA GLU A 725 -15.84 -14.63 5.99
C GLU A 725 -16.66 -14.35 4.73
N ALA A 726 -17.90 -13.88 4.89
CA ALA A 726 -18.73 -13.48 3.76
C ALA A 726 -18.11 -12.31 2.98
N VAL A 727 -17.61 -11.28 3.68
CA VAL A 727 -16.92 -10.14 3.05
C VAL A 727 -15.61 -10.59 2.41
N ARG A 728 -14.79 -11.42 3.09
CA ARG A 728 -13.54 -11.95 2.54
C ARG A 728 -13.75 -12.74 1.25
N SER A 729 -14.67 -13.71 1.25
CA SER A 729 -15.01 -14.50 0.06
C SER A 729 -15.54 -13.60 -1.06
N ALA A 730 -16.43 -12.65 -0.74
CA ALA A 730 -16.97 -11.72 -1.71
C ALA A 730 -15.90 -10.88 -2.40
N VAL A 731 -15.00 -10.26 -1.65
CA VAL A 731 -13.90 -9.43 -2.20
C VAL A 731 -12.97 -10.28 -3.06
N ARG A 732 -12.56 -11.47 -2.60
CA ARG A 732 -11.64 -12.35 -3.35
C ARG A 732 -12.24 -12.80 -4.68
N GLU A 733 -13.48 -13.26 -4.66
CA GLU A 733 -14.17 -13.73 -5.86
C GLU A 733 -14.46 -12.58 -6.83
N ALA A 734 -14.88 -11.41 -6.32
CA ALA A 734 -15.06 -10.21 -7.11
C ALA A 734 -13.74 -9.77 -7.77
N ALA A 735 -12.63 -9.76 -7.03
CA ALA A 735 -11.31 -9.41 -7.55
C ALA A 735 -10.90 -10.34 -8.71
N ARG A 736 -11.03 -11.66 -8.51
CA ARG A 736 -10.77 -12.65 -9.55
C ARG A 736 -11.64 -12.41 -10.77
N ALA A 737 -12.95 -12.29 -10.60
CA ALA A 737 -13.89 -12.17 -11.70
C ALA A 737 -13.72 -10.84 -12.47
N ALA A 738 -13.36 -9.74 -11.79
CA ALA A 738 -13.07 -8.46 -12.43
C ALA A 738 -11.79 -8.53 -13.30
N VAL A 739 -10.76 -9.26 -12.86
CA VAL A 739 -9.56 -9.52 -13.68
C VAL A 739 -9.90 -10.37 -14.90
N GLU A 740 -10.63 -11.47 -14.72
CA GLU A 740 -11.04 -12.35 -15.83
C GLU A 740 -11.94 -11.62 -16.85
N ALA A 741 -12.81 -10.71 -16.40
CA ALA A 741 -13.67 -9.91 -17.27
C ALA A 741 -12.95 -8.72 -17.95
N GLY A 742 -11.68 -8.47 -17.60
CA GLY A 742 -10.92 -7.32 -18.07
C GLY A 742 -11.58 -5.99 -17.68
N VAL A 743 -11.97 -5.83 -16.41
CA VAL A 743 -12.52 -4.58 -15.87
C VAL A 743 -11.51 -4.01 -14.88
N PHE A 744 -10.44 -3.39 -15.38
CA PHE A 744 -9.27 -3.11 -14.56
C PHE A 744 -9.43 -1.99 -13.53
N PRO A 745 -10.22 -0.93 -13.74
CA PRO A 745 -10.50 0.04 -12.68
C PRO A 745 -11.06 -0.64 -11.42
N VAL A 746 -12.07 -1.51 -11.61
CA VAL A 746 -12.72 -2.29 -10.55
C VAL A 746 -11.77 -3.36 -9.98
N ALA A 747 -11.08 -4.11 -10.84
CA ALA A 747 -10.18 -5.18 -10.43
C ALA A 747 -9.02 -4.68 -9.57
N ARG A 748 -8.50 -3.47 -9.83
CA ARG A 748 -7.40 -2.88 -9.06
C ARG A 748 -7.80 -2.57 -7.62
N GLU A 749 -8.97 -1.98 -7.42
CA GLU A 749 -9.48 -1.67 -6.08
C GLU A 749 -9.79 -2.96 -5.31
N LEU A 750 -10.47 -3.92 -5.95
CA LEU A 750 -10.78 -5.22 -5.34
C LEU A 750 -9.53 -6.05 -5.04
N ALA A 751 -8.52 -6.07 -5.92
CA ALA A 751 -7.26 -6.75 -5.66
C ALA A 751 -6.47 -6.07 -4.53
N THR A 752 -6.58 -4.75 -4.39
CA THR A 752 -5.99 -4.01 -3.25
C THR A 752 -6.67 -4.41 -1.94
N ALA A 753 -8.01 -4.42 -1.92
CA ALA A 753 -8.77 -4.86 -0.76
C ALA A 753 -8.44 -6.33 -0.41
N ALA A 754 -8.45 -7.24 -1.38
CA ALA A 754 -8.05 -8.64 -1.17
C ALA A 754 -6.64 -8.79 -0.60
N ALA A 755 -5.67 -8.02 -1.11
CA ALA A 755 -4.30 -8.03 -0.59
C ALA A 755 -4.22 -7.57 0.88
N LEU A 756 -4.98 -6.53 1.24
CA LEU A 756 -5.04 -6.03 2.63
C LEU A 756 -5.72 -7.03 3.56
N LEU A 757 -6.76 -7.72 3.10
CA LEU A 757 -7.48 -8.76 3.85
C LEU A 757 -6.59 -9.97 4.17
N ASP A 758 -5.77 -10.37 3.20
CA ASP A 758 -5.00 -11.62 3.26
C ASP A 758 -3.56 -11.41 3.77
N GLY A 759 -3.08 -10.17 3.79
CA GLY A 759 -1.66 -9.87 4.01
C GLY A 759 -0.76 -10.44 2.90
N ASP A 760 -1.31 -10.67 1.69
CA ASP A 760 -0.61 -11.36 0.60
C ASP A 760 0.06 -10.38 -0.36
N GLU A 761 1.40 -10.29 -0.29
CA GLU A 761 2.21 -9.44 -1.19
C GLU A 761 2.08 -9.84 -2.67
N VAL A 762 1.71 -11.09 -2.95
CA VAL A 762 1.47 -11.55 -4.31
C VAL A 762 0.30 -10.81 -4.95
N LEU A 763 -0.75 -10.52 -4.18
CA LEU A 763 -1.90 -9.79 -4.69
C LEU A 763 -1.55 -8.32 -4.96
N LEU A 764 -0.59 -7.74 -4.22
CA LEU A 764 -0.07 -6.40 -4.52
C LEU A 764 0.71 -6.37 -5.83
N GLY A 765 1.58 -7.36 -6.08
CA GLY A 765 2.30 -7.47 -7.36
C GLY A 765 1.36 -7.75 -8.53
N LEU A 766 0.34 -8.59 -8.34
CA LEU A 766 -0.74 -8.80 -9.30
C LEU A 766 -1.44 -7.47 -9.62
N ARG A 767 -1.82 -6.69 -8.60
CA ARG A 767 -2.45 -5.37 -8.79
C ARG A 767 -1.57 -4.41 -9.57
N GLU A 768 -0.25 -4.45 -9.42
CA GLU A 768 0.69 -3.61 -10.19
C GLU A 768 0.78 -3.97 -11.68
N SER A 769 0.43 -5.21 -12.02
CA SER A 769 0.35 -5.66 -13.42
C SER A 769 -0.89 -5.18 -14.16
N LEU A 770 -1.92 -4.74 -13.44
CA LEU A 770 -3.15 -4.23 -14.02
C LEU A 770 -2.91 -2.83 -14.57
N GLU A 771 -3.25 -2.65 -15.84
CA GLU A 771 -3.08 -1.42 -16.60
C GLU A 771 -3.85 -0.25 -15.97
N GLN A 772 -3.39 0.97 -16.22
CA GLN A 772 -4.07 2.19 -15.80
C GLN A 772 -4.49 2.97 -17.06
N PRO A 773 -5.61 3.71 -17.00
CA PRO A 773 -5.95 4.65 -18.05
C PRO A 773 -4.77 5.59 -18.26
N HIS A 774 -4.38 5.81 -19.51
CA HIS A 774 -3.43 6.85 -19.83
C HIS A 774 -4.06 8.18 -19.41
N GLY A 775 -3.39 8.92 -18.52
CA GLY A 775 -3.70 10.33 -18.36
C GLY A 775 -3.33 11.00 -19.68
N ASP A 776 -4.34 11.38 -20.46
CA ASP A 776 -4.17 12.27 -21.60
C ASP A 776 -3.74 13.68 -21.14
#